data_AF-A0A971JJ01-F1
#
_entry.id   AF-A0A971JJ01-F1
#
_cell.length_a   1.000
_cell.length_b   1.000
_cell.length_c   1.000
_cell.angle_alpha   90.00
_cell.angle_beta   90.00
_cell.angle_gamma   90.00
#
_symmetry.space_group_name_H-M   'P 1'
#
loop_
_entity.id
_entity.type
_entity.pdbx_description
1 polymer ?
#
loop_
_entity_poly.entity_id
_entity_poly.type
_entity_poly.pdbx_seq_one_letter_code
_entity_poly.pdbx_strand_id
1 'polypeptide(L)'
;MRGRQMLLSGLALAVAVSAAAEEGAVWRRAAENAVTANENIVYCLDHAEGWLQQADPETGLLPRRLKEDWFWNAKDCAADNFPFLLLTGEMTGQHHIRRAARAVFDAERRLCPRLDSLPDDYLFDRQGFRDGTPKTEDLIFGAAEYAKDGLLPVIEWMGEGPWLDRAREMVADIWKHAVFETPHGRLPSPVLEVNGDLLQVMSRLYWMTGDAQCREWAFRLADYYLLQAPLVEGDKIPLRDHGCEAVGGLAEAYVIAWKTDPAKHAAYREPMHRLLDTILEKGTYPDGMMPNWFNPKTGERAKDTVSDGWGYVYDAFLTVAMVDGHDPYRAAVEKALNSAHTHLGTNWEGYRGDGYADSVEGAINLLNRIPCTTAWPWVDASLGIVRGLQGHDGIAEGWYGDGNSARTLMMHTLWLTRGVTAAPWRKDVTLGADMEADGSVCLHLSTQWAWNGTLRFDIPRHRDNLRMPLDYPRINQFPEWFTVEKSGRYLVSENGGAEREVSGEDLLNYRVALKEKETLRLKVRAKDAAASGAVPAEPWREQRFHAVSGEEAERWQRETRGALLSLLGLDACAAQWAKAPLKVREGGRRKANGFQVVEVEFAAAPERRIRVLVGMPDGGGPASCPAVVCIGGHGSKPEDVFDEKSIYKGFAAALARAGAVVVAPDIAYHDKDAAFKTLLGQRTWDLMRCVDYLASLDTVNPARIGCAGLSLGGEMAMWLGALDTRVSAVSSCGFLTLMDQMERNHCLCWKEEGLRELVDFPDLYALIAPRPLQCQLGEQEPRDQFPPLLGRVAFRDVQRCYTLLGVPGRAGLHVHPGAHEVDREALVAFLMGTLAVTR
;
A
#
# COMPACT_ATOMS: atom_id res chain seq x y z
N MET A 1 9.99 46.68 44.86
CA MET A 1 9.09 45.73 44.14
C MET A 1 8.64 46.22 42.76
N ARG A 2 8.46 47.52 42.49
CA ARG A 2 8.01 48.03 41.17
C ARG A 2 9.00 47.85 39.99
N GLY A 3 10.31 47.81 40.23
CA GLY A 3 11.31 47.63 39.17
C GLY A 3 11.46 46.19 38.63
N ARG A 4 11.15 45.16 39.43
CA ARG A 4 11.20 43.75 38.99
C ARG A 4 9.99 43.36 38.13
N GLN A 5 8.82 43.97 38.37
CA GLN A 5 7.61 43.74 37.57
C GLN A 5 7.72 44.36 36.16
N MET A 6 8.32 45.55 36.01
CA MET A 6 8.53 46.19 34.70
C MET A 6 9.55 45.46 33.81
N LEU A 7 10.60 44.86 34.40
CA LEU A 7 11.57 44.06 33.66
C LEU A 7 10.97 42.72 33.17
N LEU A 8 10.13 42.07 33.99
CA LEU A 8 9.42 40.84 33.61
C LEU A 8 8.36 41.07 32.53
N SER A 9 7.61 42.18 32.59
CA SER A 9 6.64 42.52 31.54
C SER A 9 7.29 43.06 30.26
N GLY A 10 8.43 43.75 30.36
CA GLY A 10 9.23 44.14 29.18
C GLY A 10 9.85 42.95 28.45
N LEU A 11 10.32 41.94 29.20
CA LEU A 11 10.85 40.70 28.62
C LEU A 11 9.74 39.87 27.96
N ALA A 12 8.57 39.74 28.60
CA ALA A 12 7.42 39.05 28.03
C ALA A 12 6.89 39.73 26.77
N LEU A 13 6.89 41.07 26.72
CA LEU A 13 6.48 41.84 25.54
C LEU A 13 7.50 41.69 24.40
N ALA A 14 8.81 41.70 24.69
CA ALA A 14 9.85 41.48 23.69
C ALA A 14 9.81 40.06 23.09
N VAL A 15 9.57 39.04 23.92
CA VAL A 15 9.38 37.66 23.48
C VAL A 15 8.12 37.53 22.62
N ALA A 16 7.00 38.14 23.02
CA ALA A 16 5.77 38.14 22.24
C ALA A 16 5.91 38.86 20.89
N VAL A 17 6.65 39.98 20.84
CA VAL A 17 6.93 40.71 19.59
C VAL A 17 7.86 39.90 18.67
N SER A 18 8.86 39.20 19.23
CA SER A 18 9.74 38.31 18.47
C SER A 18 8.98 37.11 17.89
N ALA A 19 8.12 36.46 18.69
CA ALA A 19 7.30 35.34 18.25
C ALA A 19 6.29 35.75 17.15
N ALA A 20 5.64 36.90 17.30
CA ALA A 20 4.73 37.43 16.28
C ALA A 20 5.46 37.83 14.97
N ALA A 21 6.70 38.33 15.07
CA ALA A 21 7.52 38.62 13.91
C ALA A 21 7.97 37.34 13.17
N GLU A 22 8.28 36.28 13.92
CA GLU A 22 8.68 34.98 13.40
C GLU A 22 7.49 34.25 12.75
N GLU A 23 6.32 34.23 13.39
CA GLU A 23 5.07 33.74 12.80
C GLU A 23 4.72 34.47 11.49
N GLY A 24 4.85 35.80 11.49
CA GLY A 24 4.69 36.60 10.27
C GLY A 24 5.70 36.28 9.15
N ALA A 25 6.91 35.82 9.51
CA ALA A 25 7.93 35.40 8.55
C ALA A 25 7.63 34.01 7.96
N VAL A 26 7.14 33.06 8.76
CA VAL A 26 6.72 31.72 8.30
C VAL A 26 5.61 31.83 7.25
N TRP A 27 4.57 32.63 7.53
CA TRP A 27 3.48 32.84 6.55
C TRP A 27 3.94 33.53 5.26
N ARG A 28 4.96 34.40 5.33
CA ARG A 28 5.55 35.03 4.14
C ARG A 28 6.29 33.99 3.29
N ARG A 29 7.13 33.17 3.92
CA ARG A 29 7.85 32.09 3.22
C ARG A 29 6.90 31.05 2.64
N ALA A 30 5.85 30.66 3.37
CA ALA A 30 4.82 29.76 2.83
C ALA A 30 4.15 30.35 1.57
N ALA A 31 3.91 31.67 1.53
CA ALA A 31 3.35 32.34 0.36
C ALA A 31 4.35 32.45 -0.81
N GLU A 32 5.64 32.72 -0.52
CA GLU A 32 6.71 32.72 -1.52
C GLU A 32 6.89 31.33 -2.13
N ASN A 33 6.94 30.29 -1.28
CA ASN A 33 6.99 28.89 -1.69
C ASN A 33 5.79 28.51 -2.57
N ALA A 34 4.60 29.07 -2.31
CA ALA A 34 3.40 28.78 -3.08
C ALA A 34 3.50 29.22 -4.54
N VAL A 35 4.26 30.29 -4.83
CA VAL A 35 4.49 30.78 -6.20
C VAL A 35 5.38 29.78 -6.94
N THR A 36 6.56 29.47 -6.39
CA THR A 36 7.51 28.54 -7.02
C THR A 36 6.92 27.13 -7.17
N ALA A 37 6.18 26.65 -6.17
CA ALA A 37 5.50 25.36 -6.24
C ALA A 37 4.48 25.31 -7.38
N ASN A 38 3.72 26.40 -7.57
CA ASN A 38 2.78 26.48 -8.69
C ASN A 38 3.49 26.52 -10.04
N GLU A 39 4.61 27.26 -10.17
CA GLU A 39 5.41 27.26 -11.41
C GLU A 39 5.88 25.85 -11.79
N ASN A 40 6.39 25.10 -10.80
CA ASN A 40 6.82 23.72 -10.98
C ASN A 40 5.64 22.80 -11.38
N ILE A 41 4.49 22.90 -10.71
CA ILE A 41 3.32 22.06 -11.04
C ILE A 41 2.73 22.42 -12.40
N VAL A 42 2.70 23.70 -12.77
CA VAL A 42 2.29 24.12 -14.11
C VAL A 42 3.20 23.51 -15.16
N TYR A 43 4.52 23.53 -14.96
CA TYR A 43 5.47 22.83 -15.83
C TYR A 43 5.10 21.35 -15.96
N CYS A 44 4.85 20.65 -14.85
CA CYS A 44 4.56 19.22 -14.86
C CYS A 44 3.24 18.91 -15.59
N LEU A 45 2.20 19.72 -15.37
CA LEU A 45 0.92 19.62 -16.08
C LEU A 45 1.10 19.82 -17.59
N ASP A 46 1.85 20.84 -17.99
CA ASP A 46 2.12 21.16 -19.40
C ASP A 46 2.99 20.08 -20.06
N HIS A 47 3.99 19.55 -19.35
CA HIS A 47 4.77 18.39 -19.78
C HIS A 47 3.87 17.17 -20.00
N ALA A 48 3.01 16.85 -19.04
CA ALA A 48 2.11 15.72 -19.14
C ALA A 48 1.13 15.84 -20.31
N GLU A 49 0.49 17.00 -20.46
CA GLU A 49 -0.44 17.27 -21.57
C GLU A 49 0.28 17.30 -22.93
N GLY A 50 1.47 17.89 -22.98
CA GLY A 50 2.29 18.00 -24.20
C GLY A 50 2.74 16.63 -24.70
N TRP A 51 3.31 15.78 -23.84
CA TRP A 51 3.76 14.44 -24.22
C TRP A 51 2.61 13.49 -24.54
N LEU A 52 1.48 13.58 -23.84
CA LEU A 52 0.30 12.77 -24.17
C LEU A 52 -0.28 13.11 -25.55
N GLN A 53 -0.10 14.33 -26.05
CA GLN A 53 -0.48 14.69 -27.43
C GLN A 53 0.45 14.08 -28.49
N GLN A 54 1.66 13.66 -28.09
CA GLN A 54 2.63 13.00 -28.97
C GLN A 54 2.50 11.47 -28.95
N ALA A 55 1.60 10.91 -28.14
CA ALA A 55 1.37 9.47 -28.11
C ALA A 55 0.95 8.96 -29.50
N ASP A 56 1.49 7.82 -29.89
CA ASP A 56 1.17 7.18 -31.16
C ASP A 56 -0.35 6.90 -31.25
N PRO A 57 -1.05 7.37 -32.28
CA PRO A 57 -2.52 7.30 -32.33
C PRO A 57 -3.07 5.88 -32.45
N GLU A 58 -2.27 4.91 -32.91
CA GLU A 58 -2.70 3.52 -33.07
C GLU A 58 -2.53 2.71 -31.77
N THR A 59 -1.40 2.92 -31.08
CA THR A 59 -1.04 2.13 -29.89
C THR A 59 -1.33 2.84 -28.58
N GLY A 60 -1.26 4.17 -28.57
CA GLY A 60 -1.22 5.00 -27.36
C GLY A 60 0.13 5.04 -26.66
N LEU A 61 1.19 4.45 -27.23
CA LEU A 61 2.54 4.47 -26.64
C LEU A 61 3.25 5.79 -26.89
N LEU A 62 4.19 6.14 -26.00
CA LEU A 62 4.98 7.36 -26.12
C LEU A 62 6.24 7.14 -26.97
N PRO A 63 6.58 8.06 -27.88
CA PRO A 63 7.83 8.02 -28.64
C PRO A 63 9.03 8.31 -27.74
N ARG A 64 10.19 7.73 -28.09
CA ARG A 64 11.47 7.98 -27.44
C ARG A 64 11.94 9.42 -27.63
N ARG A 65 11.95 9.90 -28.86
CA ARG A 65 12.25 11.31 -29.17
C ARG A 65 11.28 11.83 -30.22
N LEU A 66 11.06 13.14 -30.23
CA LEU A 66 10.05 13.73 -31.10
C LEU A 66 10.54 14.02 -32.52
N LYS A 67 11.86 14.16 -32.71
CA LYS A 67 12.48 14.53 -33.99
C LYS A 67 13.04 13.34 -34.76
N GLU A 68 13.49 12.32 -34.04
CA GLU A 68 14.15 11.11 -34.54
C GLU A 68 13.80 9.95 -33.60
N ASP A 69 14.14 8.71 -33.94
CA ASP A 69 13.89 7.56 -33.07
C ASP A 69 12.41 7.44 -32.60
N TRP A 70 11.47 7.56 -33.55
CA TRP A 70 10.03 7.53 -33.29
C TRP A 70 9.52 6.09 -33.03
N PHE A 71 9.90 5.53 -31.90
CA PHE A 71 9.49 4.22 -31.39
C PHE A 71 9.41 4.26 -29.86
N TRP A 72 8.75 3.27 -29.26
CA TRP A 72 8.71 3.09 -27.80
C TRP A 72 9.79 2.13 -27.34
N ASN A 73 10.41 2.37 -26.18
CA ASN A 73 11.22 1.37 -25.49
C ASN A 73 11.18 1.47 -23.97
N ALA A 74 11.73 0.44 -23.32
CA ALA A 74 11.67 0.28 -21.87
C ALA A 74 12.66 1.17 -21.11
N LYS A 75 13.94 1.17 -21.52
CA LYS A 75 15.01 1.91 -20.82
C LYS A 75 14.93 3.43 -20.92
N ASP A 76 14.15 3.97 -21.85
CA ASP A 76 14.06 5.42 -22.02
C ASP A 76 12.60 5.87 -21.82
N CYS A 77 11.66 5.53 -22.72
CA CYS A 77 10.28 6.05 -22.61
C CYS A 77 9.56 5.59 -21.34
N ALA A 78 9.71 4.31 -21.01
CA ALA A 78 9.01 3.69 -19.90
C ALA A 78 9.68 4.01 -18.55
N ALA A 79 11.01 4.13 -18.56
CA ALA A 79 11.84 4.49 -17.42
C ALA A 79 11.73 5.99 -17.06
N ASP A 80 11.87 6.88 -18.03
CA ASP A 80 12.18 8.30 -17.74
C ASP A 80 11.08 9.28 -18.09
N ASN A 81 9.99 8.85 -18.75
CA ASN A 81 8.94 9.77 -19.20
C ASN A 81 7.54 9.36 -18.72
N PHE A 82 7.06 8.20 -19.15
CA PHE A 82 5.75 7.65 -18.77
C PHE A 82 5.40 7.77 -17.27
N PRO A 83 6.29 7.40 -16.33
CA PRO A 83 5.99 7.41 -14.90
C PRO A 83 5.67 8.81 -14.37
N PHE A 84 6.30 9.83 -14.93
CA PHE A 84 6.15 11.21 -14.46
C PHE A 84 4.94 11.89 -15.05
N LEU A 85 4.41 11.43 -16.19
CA LEU A 85 3.05 11.75 -16.62
C LEU A 85 2.01 11.18 -15.63
N LEU A 86 2.18 9.91 -15.26
CA LEU A 86 1.28 9.22 -14.33
C LEU A 86 1.29 9.90 -12.97
N LEU A 87 2.47 10.11 -12.39
CA LEU A 87 2.61 10.73 -11.08
C LEU A 87 2.18 12.19 -11.07
N THR A 88 2.41 12.95 -12.16
CA THR A 88 1.80 14.28 -12.33
C THR A 88 0.29 14.18 -12.17
N GLY A 89 -0.36 13.26 -12.87
CA GLY A 89 -1.80 13.06 -12.77
C GLY A 89 -2.27 12.66 -11.36
N GLU A 90 -1.53 11.81 -10.66
CA GLU A 90 -1.86 11.37 -9.30
C GLU A 90 -1.70 12.47 -8.25
N MET A 91 -0.54 13.14 -8.24
CA MET A 91 -0.22 14.20 -7.28
C MET A 91 -1.12 15.43 -7.45
N THR A 92 -1.45 15.78 -8.69
CA THR A 92 -2.31 16.93 -9.00
C THR A 92 -3.81 16.59 -9.02
N GLY A 93 -4.17 15.31 -8.91
CA GLY A 93 -5.56 14.86 -8.98
C GLY A 93 -6.21 14.95 -10.37
N GLN A 94 -5.44 15.14 -11.44
CA GLN A 94 -5.93 15.26 -12.81
C GLN A 94 -6.40 13.91 -13.36
N HIS A 95 -7.72 13.69 -13.35
CA HIS A 95 -8.31 12.42 -13.76
C HIS A 95 -7.99 12.04 -15.22
N HIS A 96 -7.96 13.01 -16.14
CA HIS A 96 -7.74 12.75 -17.55
C HIS A 96 -6.30 12.32 -17.85
N ILE A 97 -5.30 12.97 -17.22
CA ILE A 97 -3.88 12.58 -17.30
C ILE A 97 -3.69 11.17 -16.76
N ARG A 98 -4.24 10.86 -15.57
CA ARG A 98 -4.16 9.52 -14.98
C ARG A 98 -4.73 8.43 -15.88
N ARG A 99 -5.91 8.70 -16.46
CA ARG A 99 -6.56 7.77 -17.39
C ARG A 99 -5.72 7.55 -18.64
N ALA A 100 -5.13 8.60 -19.20
CA ALA A 100 -4.29 8.53 -20.39
C ALA A 100 -2.99 7.77 -20.11
N ALA A 101 -2.27 8.12 -19.03
CA ALA A 101 -1.07 7.41 -18.61
C ALA A 101 -1.36 5.93 -18.32
N ARG A 102 -2.49 5.61 -17.68
CA ARG A 102 -2.90 4.21 -17.50
C ARG A 102 -3.11 3.47 -18.82
N ALA A 103 -3.65 4.13 -19.85
CA ALA A 103 -3.77 3.54 -21.18
C ALA A 103 -2.40 3.27 -21.84
N VAL A 104 -1.41 4.16 -21.63
CA VAL A 104 -0.01 3.93 -22.08
C VAL A 104 0.55 2.65 -21.45
N PHE A 105 0.37 2.48 -20.13
CA PHE A 105 0.81 1.28 -19.42
C PHE A 105 0.10 0.01 -19.89
N ASP A 106 -1.22 0.06 -20.06
CA ASP A 106 -1.99 -1.08 -20.55
C ASP A 106 -1.58 -1.44 -21.99
N ALA A 107 -1.18 -0.46 -22.81
CA ALA A 107 -0.64 -0.67 -24.15
C ALA A 107 0.76 -1.30 -24.11
N GLU A 108 1.65 -0.82 -23.24
CA GLU A 108 2.99 -1.39 -23.01
C GLU A 108 2.88 -2.88 -22.72
N ARG A 109 2.08 -3.24 -21.72
CA ARG A 109 1.89 -4.63 -21.28
C ARG A 109 1.30 -5.54 -22.36
N ARG A 110 0.60 -4.97 -23.33
CA ARG A 110 -0.05 -5.73 -24.41
C ARG A 110 0.84 -5.90 -25.64
N LEU A 111 1.66 -4.89 -25.94
CA LEU A 111 2.37 -4.78 -27.23
C LEU A 111 3.86 -5.09 -27.12
N CYS A 112 4.47 -4.76 -25.98
CA CYS A 112 5.92 -4.74 -25.85
C CYS A 112 6.56 -6.02 -25.29
N PRO A 113 5.89 -6.92 -24.53
CA PRO A 113 6.51 -8.16 -24.07
C PRO A 113 7.01 -9.04 -25.22
N ARG A 114 8.28 -9.41 -25.17
CA ARG A 114 8.98 -10.12 -26.25
C ARG A 114 9.56 -11.45 -25.80
N LEU A 115 10.19 -11.47 -24.64
CA LEU A 115 10.77 -12.66 -24.02
C LEU A 115 10.17 -12.79 -22.63
N ASP A 116 9.20 -13.70 -22.48
CA ASP A 116 8.30 -13.73 -21.33
C ASP A 116 7.69 -12.33 -21.08
N SER A 117 7.88 -11.72 -19.92
CA SER A 117 7.39 -10.38 -19.61
C SER A 117 8.37 -9.25 -19.98
N LEU A 118 9.58 -9.56 -20.49
CA LEU A 118 10.59 -8.54 -20.79
C LEU A 118 10.19 -7.73 -22.04
N PRO A 119 10.08 -6.39 -21.94
CA PRO A 119 9.69 -5.55 -23.05
C PRO A 119 10.82 -5.30 -24.05
N ASP A 120 10.48 -5.21 -25.35
CA ASP A 120 11.38 -4.89 -26.47
C ASP A 120 10.95 -3.57 -27.14
N ASP A 121 11.83 -3.00 -27.97
CA ASP A 121 11.58 -1.78 -28.74
C ASP A 121 10.39 -2.00 -29.70
N TYR A 122 9.37 -1.14 -29.61
CA TYR A 122 8.16 -1.21 -30.44
C TYR A 122 8.13 -0.04 -31.44
N LEU A 123 8.29 -0.36 -32.73
CA LEU A 123 8.32 0.60 -33.83
C LEU A 123 6.92 0.90 -34.35
N PHE A 124 6.49 2.15 -34.24
CA PHE A 124 5.12 2.57 -34.57
C PHE A 124 4.79 2.40 -36.05
N ASP A 125 5.67 2.80 -36.97
CA ASP A 125 5.43 2.70 -38.42
C ASP A 125 5.14 1.27 -38.89
N ARG A 126 5.71 0.26 -38.21
CA ARG A 126 5.52 -1.15 -38.56
C ARG A 126 4.52 -1.87 -37.66
N GLN A 127 4.06 -1.23 -36.59
CA GLN A 127 3.23 -1.82 -35.56
C GLN A 127 3.80 -3.18 -35.08
N GLY A 128 5.07 -3.16 -34.67
CA GLY A 128 5.76 -4.35 -34.19
C GLY A 128 7.18 -4.08 -33.71
N PHE A 129 7.89 -5.15 -33.35
CA PHE A 129 9.24 -5.03 -32.80
C PHE A 129 10.22 -4.43 -33.80
N ARG A 130 11.07 -3.53 -33.31
CA ARG A 130 12.08 -2.82 -34.11
C ARG A 130 13.05 -3.79 -34.78
N ASP A 131 13.54 -4.76 -34.01
CA ASP A 131 14.46 -5.79 -34.47
C ASP A 131 13.74 -7.13 -34.66
N GLY A 132 14.07 -7.82 -35.77
CA GLY A 132 13.46 -9.12 -36.10
C GLY A 132 13.84 -10.24 -35.12
N THR A 133 14.99 -10.14 -34.47
CA THR A 133 15.50 -11.13 -33.49
C THR A 133 15.67 -10.46 -32.14
N PRO A 134 15.10 -11.01 -31.05
CA PRO A 134 15.26 -10.44 -29.72
C PRO A 134 16.71 -10.56 -29.24
N LYS A 135 17.23 -9.49 -28.64
CA LYS A 135 18.55 -9.45 -28.02
C LYS A 135 18.39 -9.47 -26.50
N THR A 136 18.57 -10.64 -25.89
CA THR A 136 18.30 -10.84 -24.46
C THR A 136 19.01 -9.82 -23.55
N GLU A 137 20.24 -9.42 -23.88
CA GLU A 137 20.98 -8.40 -23.12
C GLU A 137 20.29 -7.04 -23.13
N ASP A 138 19.81 -6.59 -24.30
CA ASP A 138 19.07 -5.32 -24.44
C ASP A 138 17.72 -5.38 -23.72
N LEU A 139 17.03 -6.53 -23.75
CA LEU A 139 15.76 -6.73 -23.04
C LEU A 139 15.94 -6.71 -21.51
N ILE A 140 17.01 -7.35 -21.01
CA ILE A 140 17.35 -7.35 -19.58
C ILE A 140 17.70 -5.93 -19.13
N PHE A 141 18.53 -5.23 -19.91
CA PHE A 141 18.88 -3.83 -19.64
C PHE A 141 17.62 -2.95 -19.59
N GLY A 142 16.78 -3.03 -20.63
CA GLY A 142 15.53 -2.28 -20.70
C GLY A 142 14.57 -2.55 -19.55
N ALA A 143 14.43 -3.80 -19.14
CA ALA A 143 13.57 -4.17 -18.03
C ALA A 143 14.13 -3.75 -16.65
N ALA A 144 15.45 -3.76 -16.48
CA ALA A 144 16.11 -3.31 -15.24
C ALA A 144 15.92 -1.80 -15.03
N GLU A 145 16.19 -1.00 -16.06
CA GLU A 145 15.96 0.46 -16.06
C GLU A 145 14.47 0.78 -15.83
N TYR A 146 13.58 0.12 -16.58
CA TYR A 146 12.14 0.36 -16.41
C TYR A 146 11.66 -0.01 -14.99
N ALA A 147 12.18 -1.08 -14.40
CA ALA A 147 11.86 -1.42 -13.02
C ALA A 147 12.37 -0.33 -12.05
N LYS A 148 13.61 0.14 -12.24
CA LYS A 148 14.32 1.05 -11.34
C LYS A 148 13.89 2.52 -11.46
N ASP A 149 13.98 3.12 -12.64
CA ASP A 149 13.60 4.54 -12.87
C ASP A 149 12.11 4.70 -13.06
N GLY A 150 11.49 3.71 -13.69
CA GLY A 150 10.09 3.80 -14.03
C GLY A 150 9.15 3.43 -12.90
N LEU A 151 9.17 2.16 -12.51
CA LEU A 151 8.14 1.59 -11.64
C LEU A 151 8.38 1.86 -10.15
N LEU A 152 9.62 1.84 -9.66
CA LEU A 152 9.91 2.11 -8.24
C LEU A 152 9.35 3.46 -7.73
N PRO A 153 9.56 4.61 -8.39
CA PRO A 153 9.01 5.88 -7.89
C PRO A 153 7.48 5.88 -7.88
N VAL A 154 6.84 5.21 -8.86
CA VAL A 154 5.38 5.04 -8.90
C VAL A 154 4.90 4.18 -7.73
N ILE A 155 5.56 3.06 -7.46
CA ILE A 155 5.21 2.14 -6.36
C ILE A 155 5.44 2.82 -5.01
N GLU A 156 6.51 3.59 -4.87
CA GLU A 156 6.79 4.32 -3.63
C GLU A 156 5.67 5.31 -3.29
N TRP A 157 5.19 6.05 -4.29
CA TRP A 157 4.10 7.01 -4.09
C TRP A 157 2.74 6.33 -3.91
N MET A 158 2.42 5.36 -4.77
CA MET A 158 1.07 4.79 -4.88
C MET A 158 0.85 3.52 -4.03
N GLY A 159 1.91 2.88 -3.55
CA GLY A 159 1.85 1.62 -2.82
C GLY A 159 1.53 0.40 -3.70
N GLU A 160 0.84 -0.59 -3.12
CA GLU A 160 0.45 -1.81 -3.82
C GLU A 160 -0.45 -1.54 -5.03
N GLY A 161 -0.24 -2.27 -6.13
CA GLY A 161 -1.01 -2.10 -7.34
C GLY A 161 -0.36 -2.76 -8.57
N PRO A 162 -0.91 -2.51 -9.77
CA PRO A 162 -0.46 -3.16 -11.00
C PRO A 162 1.00 -2.82 -11.37
N TRP A 163 1.53 -1.70 -10.88
CA TRP A 163 2.92 -1.28 -11.07
C TRP A 163 3.88 -2.20 -10.32
N LEU A 164 3.53 -2.55 -9.08
CA LEU A 164 4.28 -3.51 -8.26
C LEU A 164 4.26 -4.89 -8.91
N ASP A 165 3.10 -5.33 -9.41
CA ASP A 165 2.99 -6.60 -10.13
C ASP A 165 3.87 -6.61 -11.38
N ARG A 166 3.86 -5.52 -12.19
CA ARG A 166 4.73 -5.40 -13.37
C ARG A 166 6.21 -5.48 -13.02
N ALA A 167 6.66 -4.77 -11.98
CA ALA A 167 8.05 -4.79 -11.55
C ALA A 167 8.48 -6.20 -11.12
N ARG A 168 7.63 -6.92 -10.36
CA ARG A 168 7.90 -8.30 -9.93
C ARG A 168 7.96 -9.29 -11.08
N GLU A 169 7.05 -9.17 -12.05
CA GLU A 169 7.06 -9.98 -13.27
C GLU A 169 8.39 -9.80 -14.03
N MET A 170 8.79 -8.56 -14.29
CA MET A 170 10.02 -8.25 -15.02
C MET A 170 11.26 -8.76 -14.28
N VAL A 171 11.37 -8.50 -12.97
CA VAL A 171 12.51 -8.98 -12.17
C VAL A 171 12.58 -10.50 -12.18
N ALA A 172 11.46 -11.20 -12.00
CA ALA A 172 11.45 -12.65 -12.04
C ALA A 172 11.95 -13.21 -13.39
N ASP A 173 11.52 -12.61 -14.50
CA ASP A 173 11.94 -13.04 -15.84
C ASP A 173 13.38 -12.63 -16.18
N ILE A 174 13.88 -11.49 -15.69
CA ILE A 174 15.30 -11.12 -15.78
C ILE A 174 16.16 -12.24 -15.16
N TRP A 175 15.80 -12.70 -13.96
CA TRP A 175 16.54 -13.76 -13.26
C TRP A 175 16.35 -15.14 -13.86
N LYS A 176 15.20 -15.40 -14.50
CA LYS A 176 14.97 -16.63 -15.29
C LYS A 176 15.95 -16.76 -16.45
N HIS A 177 16.32 -15.63 -17.06
CA HIS A 177 17.26 -15.56 -18.19
C HIS A 177 18.71 -15.27 -17.76
N ALA A 178 19.04 -15.42 -16.47
CA ALA A 178 20.39 -15.23 -15.97
C ALA A 178 21.37 -16.27 -16.54
N VAL A 179 22.42 -15.79 -17.22
CA VAL A 179 23.41 -16.63 -17.92
C VAL A 179 24.84 -16.44 -17.44
N PHE A 180 25.16 -15.38 -16.68
CA PHE A 180 26.53 -15.09 -16.28
C PHE A 180 26.92 -15.90 -15.03
N GLU A 181 27.78 -16.89 -15.19
CA GLU A 181 28.14 -17.80 -14.09
C GLU A 181 29.18 -17.18 -13.14
N THR A 182 28.88 -17.23 -11.83
CA THR A 182 29.81 -16.85 -10.76
C THR A 182 29.84 -17.95 -9.68
N PRO A 183 30.91 -18.01 -8.86
CA PRO A 183 30.96 -18.83 -7.63
C PRO A 183 29.74 -18.69 -6.70
N HIS A 184 29.02 -17.56 -6.74
CA HIS A 184 27.83 -17.30 -5.92
C HIS A 184 26.50 -17.63 -6.63
N GLY A 185 26.57 -18.14 -7.87
CA GLY A 185 25.42 -18.47 -8.71
C GLY A 185 25.37 -17.64 -9.99
N ARG A 186 24.34 -17.86 -10.81
CA ARG A 186 24.15 -17.08 -12.04
C ARG A 186 23.68 -15.67 -11.73
N LEU A 187 24.25 -14.69 -12.43
CA LEU A 187 23.83 -13.29 -12.47
C LEU A 187 23.13 -12.98 -13.80
N PRO A 188 22.21 -12.01 -13.82
CA PRO A 188 21.51 -11.62 -15.05
C PRO A 188 22.41 -11.00 -16.12
N SER A 189 23.39 -10.20 -15.70
CA SER A 189 24.27 -9.46 -16.61
C SER A 189 25.68 -9.30 -16.02
N PRO A 190 26.74 -9.23 -16.86
CA PRO A 190 28.06 -8.77 -16.44
C PRO A 190 28.16 -7.23 -16.34
N VAL A 191 27.14 -6.49 -16.83
CA VAL A 191 27.11 -5.03 -16.84
C VAL A 191 26.83 -4.49 -15.43
N LEU A 192 27.68 -3.58 -14.97
CA LEU A 192 27.60 -3.02 -13.61
C LEU A 192 26.30 -2.27 -13.36
N GLU A 193 25.87 -1.45 -14.31
CA GLU A 193 24.64 -0.65 -14.27
C GLU A 193 23.41 -1.53 -14.06
N VAL A 194 23.17 -2.51 -14.94
CA VAL A 194 22.08 -3.50 -14.79
C VAL A 194 22.06 -4.15 -13.40
N ASN A 195 23.23 -4.51 -12.88
CA ASN A 195 23.30 -5.13 -11.56
C ASN A 195 23.08 -4.11 -10.43
N GLY A 196 23.48 -2.85 -10.60
CA GLY A 196 23.17 -1.75 -9.70
C GLY A 196 21.67 -1.47 -9.62
N ASP A 197 20.99 -1.47 -10.77
CA ASP A 197 19.53 -1.32 -10.85
C ASP A 197 18.82 -2.45 -10.11
N LEU A 198 19.22 -3.69 -10.41
CA LEU A 198 18.65 -4.86 -9.79
C LEU A 198 18.91 -4.90 -8.28
N LEU A 199 20.08 -4.47 -7.81
CA LEU A 199 20.37 -4.35 -6.38
C LEU A 199 19.35 -3.43 -5.70
N GLN A 200 19.06 -2.26 -6.27
CA GLN A 200 18.08 -1.31 -5.73
C GLN A 200 16.64 -1.86 -5.82
N VAL A 201 16.23 -2.34 -7.01
CA VAL A 201 14.89 -2.89 -7.24
C VAL A 201 14.58 -4.04 -6.31
N MET A 202 15.45 -5.04 -6.23
CA MET A 202 15.22 -6.20 -5.38
C MET A 202 15.24 -5.86 -3.90
N SER A 203 16.08 -4.90 -3.49
CA SER A 203 16.12 -4.48 -2.10
C SER A 203 14.80 -3.86 -1.66
N ARG A 204 14.23 -2.98 -2.50
CA ARG A 204 12.94 -2.35 -2.22
C ARG A 204 11.77 -3.31 -2.36
N LEU A 205 11.78 -4.17 -3.38
CA LEU A 205 10.76 -5.22 -3.53
C LEU A 205 10.76 -6.18 -2.34
N TYR A 206 11.92 -6.53 -1.79
CA TYR A 206 12.01 -7.35 -0.59
C TYR A 206 11.29 -6.69 0.59
N TRP A 207 11.56 -5.40 0.85
CA TRP A 207 10.87 -4.68 1.94
C TRP A 207 9.36 -4.62 1.71
N MET A 208 8.93 -4.21 0.52
CA MET A 208 7.50 -4.07 0.18
C MET A 208 6.75 -5.40 0.33
N THR A 209 7.34 -6.51 -0.12
CA THR A 209 6.62 -7.79 -0.33
C THR A 209 6.95 -8.88 0.69
N GLY A 210 8.09 -8.80 1.36
CA GLY A 210 8.65 -9.89 2.16
C GLY A 210 9.16 -11.09 1.35
N ASP A 211 9.30 -10.95 0.03
CA ASP A 211 9.75 -12.04 -0.85
C ASP A 211 11.23 -12.38 -0.63
N ALA A 212 11.48 -13.51 0.03
CA ALA A 212 12.82 -13.99 0.34
C ALA A 212 13.70 -14.20 -0.91
N GLN A 213 13.10 -14.42 -2.09
CA GLN A 213 13.83 -14.59 -3.33
C GLN A 213 14.51 -13.29 -3.78
N CYS A 214 13.82 -12.14 -3.62
CA CYS A 214 14.39 -10.83 -3.91
C CYS A 214 15.61 -10.54 -3.02
N ARG A 215 15.52 -10.89 -1.72
CA ARG A 215 16.66 -10.80 -0.80
C ARG A 215 17.83 -11.66 -1.24
N GLU A 216 17.58 -12.92 -1.58
CA GLU A 216 18.62 -13.86 -2.00
C GLU A 216 19.35 -13.37 -3.26
N TRP A 217 18.61 -12.84 -4.23
CA TRP A 217 19.18 -12.27 -5.43
C TRP A 217 19.98 -10.97 -5.16
N ALA A 218 19.49 -10.08 -4.29
CA ALA A 218 20.24 -8.90 -3.84
C ALA A 218 21.54 -9.31 -3.14
N PHE A 219 21.49 -10.31 -2.26
CA PHE A 219 22.68 -10.85 -1.61
C PHE A 219 23.65 -11.48 -2.58
N ARG A 220 23.19 -12.17 -3.63
CA ARG A 220 24.07 -12.74 -4.65
C ARG A 220 24.86 -11.67 -5.40
N LEU A 221 24.22 -10.56 -5.76
CA LEU A 221 24.91 -9.42 -6.38
C LEU A 221 25.88 -8.75 -5.39
N ALA A 222 25.46 -8.56 -4.14
CA ALA A 222 26.33 -8.00 -3.11
C ALA A 222 27.54 -8.89 -2.80
N ASP A 223 27.37 -10.21 -2.71
CA ASP A 223 28.46 -11.18 -2.54
C ASP A 223 29.47 -11.05 -3.70
N TYR A 224 28.98 -10.91 -4.94
CA TYR A 224 29.85 -10.70 -6.10
C TYR A 224 30.66 -9.40 -5.98
N TYR A 225 30.02 -8.26 -5.73
CA TYR A 225 30.68 -6.94 -5.76
C TYR A 225 31.35 -6.51 -4.44
N LEU A 226 31.14 -7.21 -3.33
CA LEU A 226 31.82 -6.93 -2.06
C LEU A 226 32.86 -7.99 -1.70
N LEU A 227 32.67 -9.25 -2.09
CA LEU A 227 33.52 -10.35 -1.63
C LEU A 227 34.32 -11.02 -2.75
N GLN A 228 33.77 -11.14 -3.96
CA GLN A 228 34.42 -11.87 -5.05
C GLN A 228 35.23 -10.98 -6.01
N ALA A 229 34.59 -9.93 -6.51
CA ALA A 229 35.15 -8.96 -7.46
C ALA A 229 34.89 -7.53 -6.97
N PRO A 230 35.51 -7.11 -5.86
CA PRO A 230 35.28 -5.79 -5.28
C PRO A 230 35.55 -4.66 -6.26
N LEU A 231 34.68 -3.65 -6.30
CA LEU A 231 34.84 -2.50 -7.21
C LEU A 231 36.18 -1.78 -7.06
N VAL A 232 36.74 -1.76 -5.84
CA VAL A 232 38.05 -1.17 -5.53
C VAL A 232 39.23 -1.92 -6.15
N GLU A 233 39.03 -3.18 -6.58
CA GLU A 233 40.03 -3.97 -7.30
C GLU A 233 39.92 -3.81 -8.83
N GLY A 234 38.88 -3.12 -9.31
CA GLY A 234 38.73 -2.76 -10.71
C GLY A 234 39.67 -1.63 -11.13
N ASP A 235 39.60 -1.28 -12.42
CA ASP A 235 40.37 -0.15 -12.99
C ASP A 235 39.51 1.11 -13.15
N LYS A 236 38.20 1.03 -12.87
CA LYS A 236 37.26 2.14 -12.99
C LYS A 236 36.07 1.95 -12.05
N ILE A 237 35.79 2.97 -11.23
CA ILE A 237 34.52 3.14 -10.53
C ILE A 237 33.78 4.30 -11.22
N PRO A 238 32.65 4.05 -11.89
CA PRO A 238 31.77 5.11 -12.36
C PRO A 238 31.09 5.80 -11.18
N LEU A 239 31.05 7.12 -11.20
CA LEU A 239 30.37 7.97 -10.21
C LEU A 239 29.33 8.89 -10.86
N ARG A 240 29.18 8.78 -12.19
CA ARG A 240 28.16 9.42 -13.00
C ARG A 240 26.91 8.56 -13.05
N ASP A 241 25.79 9.19 -13.38
CA ASP A 241 24.62 8.49 -13.89
C ASP A 241 25.00 7.50 -15.01
N HIS A 242 24.26 6.38 -15.09
CA HIS A 242 24.60 5.17 -15.86
C HIS A 242 25.87 4.46 -15.34
N GLY A 243 25.91 4.18 -14.04
CA GLY A 243 26.90 3.31 -13.40
C GLY A 243 27.06 3.51 -11.89
N CYS A 244 26.65 4.65 -11.35
CA CYS A 244 26.76 4.96 -9.92
C CYS A 244 25.76 4.17 -9.05
N GLU A 245 24.73 3.58 -9.67
CA GLU A 245 23.62 2.83 -9.06
C GLU A 245 24.13 1.67 -8.22
N ALA A 246 25.26 1.08 -8.61
CA ALA A 246 25.88 -0.02 -7.88
C ALA A 246 26.29 0.38 -6.45
N VAL A 247 26.78 1.61 -6.24
CA VAL A 247 27.21 2.05 -4.90
C VAL A 247 26.00 2.19 -3.97
N GLY A 248 24.92 2.81 -4.47
CA GLY A 248 23.64 2.92 -3.76
C GLY A 248 23.00 1.56 -3.51
N GLY A 249 22.91 0.71 -4.54
CA GLY A 249 22.34 -0.64 -4.45
C GLY A 249 23.09 -1.55 -3.46
N LEU A 250 24.42 -1.43 -3.38
CA LEU A 250 25.21 -2.14 -2.37
C LEU A 250 24.89 -1.66 -0.96
N ALA A 251 24.68 -0.35 -0.76
CA ALA A 251 24.25 0.19 0.53
C ALA A 251 22.83 -0.30 0.91
N GLU A 252 21.90 -0.42 -0.04
CA GLU A 252 20.58 -0.98 0.22
C GLU A 252 20.65 -2.47 0.63
N ALA A 253 21.46 -3.27 -0.08
CA ALA A 253 21.71 -4.67 0.30
C ALA A 253 22.41 -4.78 1.66
N TYR A 254 23.27 -3.82 2.01
CA TYR A 254 23.91 -3.71 3.32
C TYR A 254 22.88 -3.49 4.44
N VAL A 255 21.85 -2.66 4.22
CA VAL A 255 20.73 -2.48 5.17
C VAL A 255 19.94 -3.79 5.36
N ILE A 256 19.69 -4.54 4.28
CA ILE A 256 19.02 -5.84 4.38
C ILE A 256 19.85 -6.83 5.20
N ALA A 257 21.16 -6.90 4.96
CA ALA A 257 22.06 -7.73 5.74
C ALA A 257 22.04 -7.31 7.21
N TRP A 258 22.20 -6.02 7.50
CA TRP A 258 22.17 -5.46 8.86
C TRP A 258 20.92 -5.89 9.63
N LYS A 259 19.76 -5.82 8.98
CA LYS A 259 18.48 -6.10 9.64
C LYS A 259 18.15 -7.59 9.73
N THR A 260 18.58 -8.41 8.77
CA THR A 260 18.05 -9.77 8.57
C THR A 260 19.10 -10.88 8.63
N ASP A 261 20.39 -10.57 8.49
CA ASP A 261 21.49 -11.54 8.52
C ASP A 261 22.76 -10.90 9.12
N PRO A 262 22.92 -10.94 10.46
CA PRO A 262 24.07 -10.34 11.14
C PRO A 262 25.43 -10.90 10.71
N ALA A 263 25.48 -12.17 10.28
CA ALA A 263 26.73 -12.79 9.83
C ALA A 263 27.15 -12.23 8.48
N LYS A 264 26.20 -12.10 7.54
CA LYS A 264 26.44 -11.47 6.25
C LYS A 264 26.75 -9.98 6.39
N HIS A 265 26.06 -9.26 7.27
CA HIS A 265 26.39 -7.87 7.60
C HIS A 265 27.84 -7.73 8.09
N ALA A 266 28.27 -8.60 9.01
CA ALA A 266 29.64 -8.60 9.51
C ALA A 266 30.67 -8.86 8.39
N ALA A 267 30.34 -9.73 7.43
CA ALA A 267 31.19 -10.00 6.26
C ALA A 267 31.26 -8.81 5.28
N TYR A 268 30.16 -8.08 5.10
CA TYR A 268 30.09 -6.93 4.19
C TYR A 268 30.69 -5.64 4.76
N ARG A 269 30.77 -5.53 6.08
CA ARG A 269 31.14 -4.27 6.75
C ARG A 269 32.50 -3.72 6.32
N GLU A 270 33.56 -4.53 6.37
CA GLU A 270 34.89 -4.05 5.96
C GLU A 270 34.98 -3.74 4.45
N PRO A 271 34.49 -4.60 3.53
CA PRO A 271 34.46 -4.28 2.11
C PRO A 271 33.64 -3.03 1.76
N MET A 272 32.49 -2.81 2.41
CA MET A 272 31.64 -1.65 2.19
C MET A 272 32.32 -0.35 2.63
N HIS A 273 32.93 -0.34 3.83
CA HIS A 273 33.70 0.82 4.31
C HIS A 273 34.91 1.08 3.41
N ARG A 274 35.62 0.03 2.99
CA ARG A 274 36.76 0.16 2.06
C ARG A 274 36.36 0.81 0.74
N LEU A 275 35.20 0.46 0.19
CA LEU A 275 34.65 1.09 -1.02
C LEU A 275 34.42 2.58 -0.82
N LEU A 276 33.66 2.95 0.21
CA LEU A 276 33.30 4.34 0.50
C LEU A 276 34.53 5.19 0.85
N ASP A 277 35.45 4.66 1.65
CA ASP A 277 36.70 5.32 2.01
C ASP A 277 37.59 5.58 0.78
N THR A 278 37.65 4.60 -0.14
CA THR A 278 38.40 4.75 -1.40
C THR A 278 37.80 5.85 -2.29
N ILE A 279 36.47 5.94 -2.34
CA ILE A 279 35.77 7.03 -3.05
C ILE A 279 36.10 8.37 -2.39
N LEU A 280 36.05 8.50 -1.07
CA LEU A 280 36.41 9.76 -0.40
C LEU A 280 37.86 10.16 -0.63
N GLU A 281 38.79 9.22 -0.53
CA GLU A 281 40.22 9.51 -0.66
C GLU A 281 40.62 9.90 -2.08
N LYS A 282 40.11 9.18 -3.09
CA LYS A 282 40.60 9.26 -4.48
C LYS A 282 39.58 9.80 -5.48
N GLY A 283 38.30 9.58 -5.20
CA GLY A 283 37.16 9.93 -6.03
C GLY A 283 36.45 11.23 -5.65
N THR A 284 37.04 12.08 -4.78
CA THR A 284 36.47 13.41 -4.45
C THR A 284 37.43 14.56 -4.74
N TYR A 285 36.86 15.71 -5.06
CA TYR A 285 37.53 17.00 -5.17
C TYR A 285 37.62 17.70 -3.80
N PRO A 286 38.49 18.72 -3.63
CA PRO A 286 38.66 19.42 -2.36
C PRO A 286 37.39 20.06 -1.80
N ASP A 287 36.40 20.36 -2.63
CA ASP A 287 35.09 20.90 -2.26
C ASP A 287 34.05 19.81 -1.93
N GLY A 288 34.40 18.53 -2.08
CA GLY A 288 33.52 17.39 -1.83
C GLY A 288 32.76 16.90 -3.08
N MET A 289 32.88 17.57 -4.23
CA MET A 289 32.26 17.06 -5.46
C MET A 289 33.02 15.87 -6.05
N MET A 290 32.40 15.14 -6.97
CA MET A 290 32.96 13.92 -7.56
C MET A 290 33.20 14.07 -9.07
N PRO A 291 34.24 13.44 -9.65
CA PRO A 291 34.39 13.30 -11.10
C PRO A 291 33.42 12.24 -11.64
N ASN A 292 33.18 12.19 -12.95
CA ASN A 292 32.31 11.16 -13.57
C ASN A 292 32.81 9.72 -13.33
N TRP A 293 34.13 9.54 -13.16
CA TRP A 293 34.74 8.26 -12.80
C TRP A 293 36.15 8.47 -12.25
N PHE A 294 36.65 7.47 -11.54
CA PHE A 294 38.06 7.38 -11.14
C PHE A 294 38.56 5.93 -11.12
N ASN A 295 39.87 5.75 -11.17
CA ASN A 295 40.56 4.49 -10.98
C ASN A 295 40.87 4.32 -9.48
N PRO A 296 40.34 3.28 -8.81
CA PRO A 296 40.49 3.12 -7.37
C PRO A 296 41.91 2.76 -6.93
N LYS A 297 42.75 2.25 -7.83
CA LYS A 297 44.14 1.89 -7.55
C LYS A 297 45.05 3.11 -7.64
N THR A 298 44.96 3.86 -8.73
CA THR A 298 45.89 4.95 -9.06
C THR A 298 45.41 6.33 -8.62
N GLY A 299 44.10 6.51 -8.43
CA GLY A 299 43.48 7.83 -8.24
C GLY A 299 43.39 8.67 -9.52
N GLU A 300 43.75 8.11 -10.68
CA GLU A 300 43.46 8.74 -11.98
C GLU A 300 41.95 8.93 -12.12
N ARG A 301 41.51 10.09 -12.63
CA ARG A 301 40.11 10.44 -12.71
C ARG A 301 39.78 11.22 -13.96
N ALA A 302 38.50 11.28 -14.29
CA ALA A 302 37.99 12.15 -15.35
C ALA A 302 38.49 13.59 -15.14
N LYS A 303 39.02 14.19 -16.22
CA LYS A 303 39.53 15.57 -16.19
C LYS A 303 38.40 16.53 -16.52
N ASP A 304 38.34 17.64 -15.77
CA ASP A 304 37.47 18.78 -16.05
C ASP A 304 35.96 18.43 -16.14
N THR A 305 35.52 17.43 -15.39
CA THR A 305 34.10 17.02 -15.29
C THR A 305 33.68 16.92 -13.83
N VAL A 306 32.51 17.46 -13.48
CA VAL A 306 31.85 17.20 -12.21
C VAL A 306 30.66 16.28 -12.50
N SER A 307 30.54 15.20 -11.74
CA SER A 307 29.47 14.24 -11.87
C SER A 307 28.13 14.86 -11.51
N ASP A 308 27.14 14.68 -12.37
CA ASP A 308 25.72 14.89 -12.10
C ASP A 308 25.21 13.92 -11.01
N GLY A 309 25.68 12.67 -10.99
CA GLY A 309 25.35 11.65 -9.99
C GLY A 309 26.04 11.78 -8.61
N TRP A 310 26.69 12.91 -8.30
CA TRP A 310 27.43 13.08 -7.03
C TRP A 310 26.54 12.83 -5.80
N GLY A 311 25.30 13.31 -5.82
CA GLY A 311 24.36 13.16 -4.72
C GLY A 311 23.89 11.71 -4.55
N TYR A 312 23.65 11.00 -5.67
CA TYR A 312 23.29 9.58 -5.68
C TYR A 312 24.36 8.70 -5.04
N VAL A 313 25.63 9.00 -5.27
CA VAL A 313 26.73 8.30 -4.59
C VAL A 313 26.70 8.58 -3.09
N TYR A 314 26.45 9.83 -2.68
CA TYR A 314 26.36 10.21 -1.26
C TYR A 314 25.13 9.64 -0.52
N ASP A 315 24.10 9.18 -1.23
CA ASP A 315 23.00 8.42 -0.60
C ASP A 315 23.54 7.15 0.09
N ALA A 316 24.53 6.46 -0.52
CA ALA A 316 25.18 5.31 0.08
C ALA A 316 25.96 5.67 1.36
N PHE A 317 26.63 6.82 1.36
CA PHE A 317 27.38 7.32 2.52
C PHE A 317 26.47 7.60 3.71
N LEU A 318 25.35 8.31 3.48
CA LEU A 318 24.37 8.55 4.54
C LEU A 318 23.77 7.24 5.03
N THR A 319 23.42 6.34 4.11
CA THR A 319 22.81 5.05 4.45
C THR A 319 23.71 4.23 5.36
N VAL A 320 24.99 4.08 5.01
CA VAL A 320 25.97 3.38 5.87
C VAL A 320 26.21 4.14 7.18
N ALA A 321 26.25 5.48 7.16
CA ALA A 321 26.37 6.28 8.37
C ALA A 321 25.19 6.07 9.34
N MET A 322 23.97 5.92 8.83
CA MET A 322 22.77 5.64 9.63
C MET A 322 22.79 4.23 10.23
N VAL A 323 23.32 3.25 9.50
CA VAL A 323 23.42 1.85 9.96
C VAL A 323 24.51 1.66 11.01
N ASP A 324 25.71 2.19 10.74
CA ASP A 324 26.91 1.96 11.56
C ASP A 324 27.20 3.07 12.59
N GLY A 325 26.52 4.23 12.50
CA GLY A 325 26.84 5.41 13.31
C GLY A 325 28.20 6.03 12.95
N HIS A 326 28.47 6.24 11.66
CA HIS A 326 29.77 6.69 11.17
C HIS A 326 29.79 8.19 10.79
N ASP A 327 30.11 9.05 11.77
CA ASP A 327 30.12 10.51 11.61
C ASP A 327 30.93 11.06 10.41
N PRO A 328 32.12 10.52 10.06
CA PRO A 328 32.90 11.03 8.92
C PRO A 328 32.15 11.01 7.58
N TYR A 329 31.30 10.02 7.34
CA TYR A 329 30.50 9.94 6.11
C TYR A 329 29.43 11.04 6.07
N ARG A 330 28.77 11.30 7.20
CA ARG A 330 27.86 12.45 7.33
C ARG A 330 28.56 13.77 7.06
N ALA A 331 29.76 13.96 7.61
CA ALA A 331 30.55 15.17 7.41
C ALA A 331 31.00 15.36 5.94
N ALA A 332 31.28 14.27 5.22
CA ALA A 332 31.57 14.33 3.79
C ALA A 332 30.38 14.83 2.97
N VAL A 333 29.17 14.37 3.30
CA VAL A 333 27.93 14.85 2.65
C VAL A 333 27.67 16.33 2.96
N GLU A 334 27.80 16.74 4.22
CA GLU A 334 27.68 18.15 4.62
C GLU A 334 28.61 19.05 3.82
N LYS A 335 29.85 18.60 3.60
CA LYS A 335 30.84 19.34 2.84
C LYS A 335 30.40 19.54 1.38
N ALA A 336 29.99 18.47 0.70
CA ALA A 336 29.52 18.55 -0.68
C ALA A 336 28.29 19.46 -0.82
N LEU A 337 27.29 19.31 0.05
CA LEU A 337 26.11 20.19 0.08
C LEU A 337 26.48 21.66 0.28
N ASN A 338 27.36 21.95 1.23
CA ASN A 338 27.79 23.33 1.48
C ASN A 338 28.48 23.97 0.28
N SER A 339 29.13 23.17 -0.57
CA SER A 339 29.82 23.60 -1.78
C SER A 339 28.96 23.62 -3.05
N ALA A 340 27.77 23.03 -3.05
CA ALA A 340 26.90 22.93 -4.23
C ALA A 340 26.64 24.28 -4.92
N HIS A 341 26.47 25.35 -4.14
CA HIS A 341 26.26 26.70 -4.67
C HIS A 341 27.39 27.24 -5.57
N THR A 342 28.59 26.70 -5.44
CA THR A 342 29.73 27.08 -6.31
C THR A 342 29.65 26.47 -7.71
N HIS A 343 28.70 25.54 -7.92
CA HIS A 343 28.45 24.82 -9.17
C HIS A 343 27.16 25.27 -9.86
N LEU A 344 26.67 26.48 -9.57
CA LEU A 344 25.52 27.04 -10.29
C LEU A 344 25.91 27.31 -11.75
N GLY A 345 25.09 26.82 -12.69
CA GLY A 345 25.35 26.96 -14.12
C GLY A 345 26.49 26.07 -14.64
N THR A 346 26.98 25.13 -13.82
CA THR A 346 27.89 24.07 -14.27
C THR A 346 27.25 23.33 -15.44
N ASN A 347 28.09 22.98 -16.42
CA ASN A 347 27.70 22.12 -17.51
C ASN A 347 27.77 20.66 -17.04
N TRP A 348 26.67 20.18 -16.46
CA TRP A 348 26.55 18.80 -15.98
C TRP A 348 26.55 17.81 -17.14
N GLU A 349 25.70 18.06 -18.15
CA GLU A 349 25.63 17.25 -19.36
C GLU A 349 25.22 18.06 -20.59
N GLY A 350 26.16 18.77 -21.20
CA GLY A 350 25.90 19.56 -22.41
C GLY A 350 24.80 20.63 -22.28
N TYR A 351 24.55 21.15 -21.07
CA TYR A 351 23.45 22.07 -20.72
C TYR A 351 22.03 21.52 -20.95
N ARG A 352 21.87 20.19 -20.95
CA ARG A 352 20.55 19.53 -20.97
C ARG A 352 19.86 19.66 -19.62
N GLY A 353 18.53 19.62 -19.62
CA GLY A 353 17.73 19.65 -18.39
C GLY A 353 18.07 18.47 -17.46
N ASP A 354 18.32 17.30 -18.05
CA ASP A 354 18.60 16.04 -17.36
C ASP A 354 19.81 16.10 -16.42
N GLY A 355 20.96 16.60 -16.87
CA GLY A 355 22.12 16.75 -15.98
C GLY A 355 21.90 17.73 -14.81
N TYR A 356 21.03 18.73 -14.97
CA TYR A 356 20.60 19.56 -13.83
C TYR A 356 19.63 18.80 -12.91
N ALA A 357 18.70 18.03 -13.49
CA ALA A 357 17.77 17.18 -12.76
C ALA A 357 18.53 16.24 -11.83
N ASP A 358 19.43 15.40 -12.33
CA ASP A 358 20.15 14.41 -11.52
C ASP A 358 20.93 15.00 -10.34
N SER A 359 21.68 16.07 -10.63
CA SER A 359 22.47 16.77 -9.61
C SER A 359 21.58 17.36 -8.51
N VAL A 360 20.42 17.91 -8.89
CA VAL A 360 19.44 18.47 -7.95
C VAL A 360 18.69 17.38 -7.19
N GLU A 361 18.29 16.28 -7.83
CA GLU A 361 17.62 15.16 -7.19
C GLU A 361 18.48 14.55 -6.09
N GLY A 362 19.73 14.25 -6.42
CA GLY A 362 20.72 13.79 -5.45
C GLY A 362 20.88 14.78 -4.29
N ALA A 363 20.90 16.08 -4.55
CA ALA A 363 20.95 17.08 -3.47
C ALA A 363 19.70 17.10 -2.58
N ILE A 364 18.50 17.02 -3.17
CA ILE A 364 17.23 17.04 -2.43
C ILE A 364 17.13 15.82 -1.49
N ASN A 365 17.56 14.65 -1.96
CA ASN A 365 17.63 13.42 -1.14
C ASN A 365 18.47 13.62 0.13
N LEU A 366 19.62 14.27 -0.01
CA LEU A 366 20.54 14.53 1.09
C LEU A 366 20.04 15.67 1.99
N LEU A 367 19.49 16.74 1.40
CA LEU A 367 18.93 17.90 2.11
C LEU A 367 17.75 17.55 3.02
N ASN A 368 17.03 16.48 2.71
CA ASN A 368 15.98 15.96 3.56
C ASN A 368 16.50 15.50 4.94
N ARG A 369 17.78 15.13 5.05
CA ARG A 369 18.40 14.61 6.28
C ARG A 369 19.50 15.52 6.83
N ILE A 370 20.12 16.32 5.97
CA ILE A 370 21.19 17.25 6.31
C ILE A 370 20.76 18.68 5.95
N PRO A 371 20.31 19.47 6.94
CA PRO A 371 19.99 20.88 6.72
C PRO A 371 21.21 21.63 6.20
N CYS A 372 21.09 22.24 5.02
CA CYS A 372 22.12 23.10 4.45
C CYS A 372 21.46 24.35 3.85
N THR A 373 21.82 25.52 4.37
CA THR A 373 21.21 26.79 3.97
C THR A 373 21.76 27.34 2.65
N THR A 374 22.95 26.91 2.22
CA THR A 374 23.58 27.37 0.97
C THR A 374 23.14 26.56 -0.25
N ALA A 375 22.69 25.31 -0.08
CA ALA A 375 22.30 24.44 -1.18
C ALA A 375 20.88 24.70 -1.71
N TRP A 376 19.91 25.08 -0.86
CA TRP A 376 18.53 25.38 -1.34
C TRP A 376 18.47 26.51 -2.38
N PRO A 377 19.16 27.66 -2.21
CA PRO A 377 19.23 28.67 -3.26
C PRO A 377 19.83 28.17 -4.58
N TRP A 378 20.74 27.20 -4.52
CA TRP A 378 21.30 26.56 -5.71
C TRP A 378 20.31 25.61 -6.38
N VAL A 379 19.53 24.84 -5.61
CA VAL A 379 18.41 24.03 -6.11
C VAL A 379 17.40 24.92 -6.83
N ASP A 380 16.94 26.00 -6.18
CA ASP A 380 15.98 26.95 -6.75
C ASP A 380 16.45 27.54 -8.09
N ALA A 381 17.70 28.00 -8.12
CA ALA A 381 18.29 28.63 -9.29
C ALA A 381 18.51 27.62 -10.44
N SER A 382 18.97 26.40 -10.12
CA SER A 382 19.17 25.33 -11.11
C SER A 382 17.84 24.89 -11.73
N LEU A 383 16.79 24.75 -10.93
CA LEU A 383 15.46 24.43 -11.45
C LEU A 383 14.81 25.58 -12.21
N GLY A 384 15.22 26.83 -11.94
CA GLY A 384 14.89 27.97 -12.80
C GLY A 384 15.41 27.82 -14.23
N ILE A 385 16.61 27.23 -14.40
CA ILE A 385 17.18 26.92 -15.73
C ILE A 385 16.32 25.84 -16.40
N VAL A 386 16.01 24.74 -15.68
CA VAL A 386 15.17 23.63 -16.19
C VAL A 386 13.79 24.12 -16.63
N ARG A 387 13.10 24.93 -15.83
CA ARG A 387 11.81 25.54 -16.21
C ARG A 387 11.92 26.38 -17.49
N GLY A 388 13.03 27.09 -17.67
CA GLY A 388 13.29 27.91 -18.84
C GLY A 388 13.47 27.14 -20.16
N LEU A 389 13.64 25.82 -20.11
CA LEU A 389 13.72 24.96 -21.30
C LEU A 389 12.35 24.64 -21.89
N GLN A 390 11.24 24.79 -21.14
CA GLN A 390 9.90 24.41 -21.60
C GLN A 390 9.37 25.34 -22.69
N GLY A 391 8.98 24.76 -23.82
CA GLY A 391 8.25 25.41 -24.89
C GLY A 391 6.78 25.67 -24.55
N HIS A 392 6.13 26.46 -25.39
CA HIS A 392 4.70 26.79 -25.27
C HIS A 392 3.75 25.59 -25.48
N ASP A 393 4.26 24.50 -26.05
CA ASP A 393 3.57 23.22 -26.27
C ASP A 393 3.76 22.24 -25.09
N GLY A 394 4.43 22.67 -24.01
CA GLY A 394 4.70 21.87 -22.82
C GLY A 394 5.90 20.94 -22.95
N ILE A 395 6.50 20.84 -24.13
CA ILE A 395 7.71 20.04 -24.38
C ILE A 395 8.95 20.88 -24.04
N ALA A 396 9.93 20.31 -23.35
CA ALA A 396 11.17 21.01 -23.04
C ALA A 396 12.21 20.81 -24.13
N GLU A 397 12.77 19.61 -24.23
CA GLU A 397 13.81 19.30 -25.21
C GLU A 397 13.32 18.31 -26.29
N GLY A 398 12.18 17.65 -26.08
CA GLY A 398 11.55 16.75 -27.05
C GLY A 398 12.21 15.37 -27.11
N TRP A 399 12.73 14.91 -25.98
CA TRP A 399 13.20 13.54 -25.76
C TRP A 399 12.82 13.09 -24.34
N TYR A 400 12.84 11.78 -24.09
CA TYR A 400 12.37 11.16 -22.84
C TYR A 400 12.88 11.81 -21.54
N GLY A 401 14.09 12.37 -21.49
CA GLY A 401 14.64 13.08 -20.32
C GLY A 401 13.84 14.32 -19.87
N ASP A 402 12.88 14.79 -20.67
CA ASP A 402 11.88 15.77 -20.21
C ASP A 402 11.13 15.29 -18.96
N GLY A 403 10.94 13.98 -18.79
CA GLY A 403 10.25 13.43 -17.63
C GLY A 403 11.08 13.47 -16.35
N ASN A 404 12.41 13.29 -16.42
CA ASN A 404 13.32 13.51 -15.28
C ASN A 404 13.23 14.96 -14.79
N SER A 405 13.16 15.93 -15.72
CA SER A 405 12.89 17.33 -15.37
C SER A 405 11.57 17.51 -14.61
N ALA A 406 10.48 16.84 -15.05
CA ALA A 406 9.20 16.89 -14.37
C ALA A 406 9.25 16.26 -12.96
N ARG A 407 9.91 15.11 -12.82
CA ARG A 407 10.14 14.45 -11.53
C ARG A 407 10.87 15.35 -10.54
N THR A 408 11.99 15.96 -10.94
CA THR A 408 12.77 16.82 -10.05
C THR A 408 11.96 18.03 -9.61
N LEU A 409 11.19 18.64 -10.52
CA LEU A 409 10.29 19.75 -10.20
C LEU A 409 9.15 19.33 -9.25
N MET A 410 8.68 18.10 -9.32
CA MET A 410 7.75 17.53 -8.34
C MET A 410 8.42 17.33 -6.97
N MET A 411 9.64 16.78 -6.91
CA MET A 411 10.40 16.64 -5.66
C MET A 411 10.60 18.00 -4.98
N HIS A 412 10.96 19.02 -5.75
CA HIS A 412 11.11 20.38 -5.24
C HIS A 412 9.78 20.98 -4.76
N THR A 413 8.69 20.74 -5.51
CA THR A 413 7.34 21.12 -5.07
C THR A 413 6.98 20.50 -3.73
N LEU A 414 7.27 19.22 -3.52
CA LEU A 414 7.00 18.55 -2.25
C LEU A 414 7.79 19.17 -1.10
N TRP A 415 9.03 19.62 -1.33
CA TRP A 415 9.74 20.39 -0.30
C TRP A 415 9.05 21.72 0.02
N LEU A 416 8.72 22.50 -1.01
CA LEU A 416 8.06 23.82 -0.91
C LEU A 416 6.68 23.75 -0.23
N THR A 417 6.01 22.60 -0.34
CA THR A 417 4.69 22.34 0.24
C THR A 417 4.74 21.46 1.49
N ARG A 418 5.95 21.08 1.93
CA ARG A 418 6.19 20.12 3.01
C ARG A 418 5.46 18.78 2.81
N GLY A 419 5.31 18.32 1.58
CA GLY A 419 4.70 17.04 1.21
C GLY A 419 3.20 17.12 0.93
N VAL A 420 2.57 18.31 1.09
CA VAL A 420 1.13 18.47 0.90
C VAL A 420 0.81 18.79 -0.57
N THR A 421 -0.11 18.05 -1.17
CA THR A 421 -0.57 18.28 -2.56
C THR A 421 -2.01 18.79 -2.60
N ALA A 422 -2.38 19.55 -3.64
CA ALA A 422 -3.77 19.97 -3.88
C ALA A 422 -4.41 19.15 -5.00
N ALA A 423 -5.68 18.75 -4.82
CA ALA A 423 -6.44 17.97 -5.80
C ALA A 423 -7.89 18.49 -5.97
N PRO A 424 -8.32 18.91 -7.17
CA PRO A 424 -7.49 19.05 -8.37
C PRO A 424 -6.59 20.29 -8.29
N TRP A 425 -5.32 20.16 -8.67
CA TRP A 425 -4.42 21.28 -8.88
C TRP A 425 -4.71 21.92 -10.23
N ARG A 426 -5.26 23.14 -10.22
CA ARG A 426 -5.43 23.95 -11.44
C ARG A 426 -4.30 24.97 -11.51
N LYS A 427 -3.98 25.48 -12.70
CA LYS A 427 -2.90 26.48 -12.89
C LYS A 427 -3.07 27.76 -12.07
N ASP A 428 -4.29 28.04 -11.60
CA ASP A 428 -4.62 29.19 -10.75
C ASP A 428 -4.55 28.90 -9.23
N VAL A 429 -4.28 27.66 -8.83
CA VAL A 429 -4.17 27.22 -7.44
C VAL A 429 -2.71 27.29 -7.02
N THR A 430 -2.39 28.13 -6.04
CA THR A 430 -1.04 28.19 -5.46
C THR A 430 -1.08 27.60 -4.06
N LEU A 431 -0.19 26.65 -3.79
CA LEU A 431 -0.03 26.02 -2.48
C LEU A 431 1.44 26.02 -2.13
N GLY A 432 1.77 26.53 -0.95
CA GLY A 432 3.11 26.49 -0.37
C GLY A 432 3.03 26.34 1.14
N ALA A 433 4.13 25.96 1.76
CA ALA A 433 4.17 25.70 3.18
C ALA A 433 5.51 26.11 3.78
N ASP A 434 5.51 26.35 5.08
CA ASP A 434 6.73 26.37 5.88
C ASP A 434 6.46 25.86 7.30
N MET A 435 7.52 25.60 8.06
CA MET A 435 7.44 25.03 9.40
C MET A 435 7.69 26.10 10.47
N GLU A 436 6.94 26.03 11.56
CA GLU A 436 7.29 26.72 12.81
C GLU A 436 8.31 25.91 13.62
N ALA A 437 8.99 26.58 14.55
CA ALA A 437 9.99 25.95 15.41
C ALA A 437 9.42 24.84 16.32
N ASP A 438 8.10 24.83 16.56
CA ASP A 438 7.40 23.81 17.34
C ASP A 438 7.00 22.57 16.51
N GLY A 439 7.35 22.53 15.22
CA GLY A 439 7.00 21.44 14.30
C GLY A 439 5.61 21.58 13.66
N SER A 440 4.90 22.69 13.87
CA SER A 440 3.67 22.98 13.13
C SER A 440 3.97 23.26 11.67
N VAL A 441 3.16 22.71 10.76
CA VAL A 441 3.17 23.08 9.33
C VAL A 441 2.16 24.18 9.07
N CYS A 442 2.59 25.22 8.36
CA CYS A 442 1.79 26.40 8.01
C CYS A 442 1.64 26.46 6.49
N LEU A 443 0.45 26.14 5.99
CA LEU A 443 0.10 26.06 4.57
C LEU A 443 -0.58 27.34 4.10
N HIS A 444 -0.07 27.93 3.02
CA HIS A 444 -0.64 29.05 2.31
C HIS A 444 -1.24 28.58 0.98
N LEU A 445 -2.57 28.53 0.92
CA LEU A 445 -3.33 28.16 -0.26
C LEU A 445 -4.07 29.39 -0.79
N SER A 446 -3.92 29.72 -2.07
CA SER A 446 -4.71 30.78 -2.70
C SER A 446 -5.15 30.39 -4.11
N THR A 447 -6.24 30.98 -4.58
CA THR A 447 -6.82 30.66 -5.90
C THR A 447 -7.30 31.92 -6.60
N GLN A 448 -7.20 31.99 -7.94
CA GLN A 448 -7.79 33.12 -8.67
C GLN A 448 -9.30 32.93 -8.82
N TRP A 449 -9.75 31.71 -9.08
CA TRP A 449 -11.17 31.37 -9.24
C TRP A 449 -11.65 30.50 -8.09
N ALA A 450 -12.96 30.48 -7.83
CA ALA A 450 -13.54 29.59 -6.84
C ALA A 450 -13.05 28.14 -7.05
N TRP A 451 -12.68 27.49 -5.95
CA TRP A 451 -12.05 26.18 -5.94
C TRP A 451 -12.65 25.33 -4.84
N ASN A 452 -13.00 24.09 -5.18
CA ASN A 452 -13.43 23.08 -4.23
C ASN A 452 -12.57 21.85 -4.47
N GLY A 453 -11.80 21.48 -3.47
CA GLY A 453 -10.82 20.41 -3.60
C GLY A 453 -10.36 19.88 -2.26
N THR A 454 -9.23 19.18 -2.32
CA THR A 454 -8.66 18.45 -1.20
C THR A 454 -7.19 18.79 -1.09
N LEU A 455 -6.74 19.14 0.11
CA LEU A 455 -5.33 19.10 0.47
C LEU A 455 -5.01 17.68 0.94
N ARG A 456 -4.07 17.04 0.27
CA ARG A 456 -3.63 15.67 0.57
C ARG A 456 -2.29 15.73 1.26
N PHE A 457 -2.28 15.35 2.53
CA PHE A 457 -1.05 15.27 3.32
C PHE A 457 -0.36 13.94 3.03
N ASP A 458 0.97 13.95 3.12
CA ASP A 458 1.77 12.75 2.90
C ASP A 458 1.62 11.76 4.07
N ILE A 459 1.92 10.50 3.81
CA ILE A 459 2.03 9.45 4.82
C ILE A 459 3.52 9.11 5.02
N PRO A 460 3.91 8.43 6.11
CA PRO A 460 5.25 7.85 6.20
C PRO A 460 5.39 6.67 5.21
N ARG A 461 5.58 6.98 3.93
CA ARG A 461 5.60 6.04 2.80
C ARG A 461 6.63 4.93 2.96
N HIS A 462 7.82 5.23 3.49
CA HIS A 462 8.87 4.26 3.78
C HIS A 462 8.36 3.15 4.69
N ARG A 463 7.48 3.47 5.64
CA ARG A 463 6.89 2.49 6.55
C ARG A 463 5.63 1.87 5.97
N ASP A 464 4.71 2.71 5.50
CA ASP A 464 3.35 2.30 5.15
C ASP A 464 3.27 1.63 3.77
N ASN A 465 3.97 2.17 2.76
CA ASN A 465 4.03 1.61 1.41
C ASN A 465 5.21 0.66 1.25
N LEU A 466 6.39 1.05 1.71
CA LEU A 466 7.64 0.32 1.44
C LEU A 466 7.99 -0.71 2.51
N ARG A 467 7.45 -0.59 3.73
CA ARG A 467 7.75 -1.47 4.87
C ARG A 467 9.25 -1.55 5.20
N MET A 468 9.97 -0.47 4.94
CA MET A 468 11.40 -0.34 5.23
C MET A 468 11.65 -0.15 6.73
N PRO A 469 12.77 -0.67 7.26
CA PRO A 469 13.09 -0.58 8.69
C PRO A 469 13.57 0.82 9.14
N LEU A 470 14.00 1.65 8.19
CA LEU A 470 14.38 3.04 8.37
C LEU A 470 14.25 3.77 7.03
N ASP A 471 13.99 5.08 7.06
CA ASP A 471 13.96 5.91 5.86
C ASP A 471 15.39 6.37 5.49
N TYR A 472 16.14 5.51 4.80
CA TYR A 472 17.46 5.85 4.24
C TYR A 472 17.33 6.52 2.87
N PRO A 473 18.26 7.43 2.49
CA PRO A 473 18.22 8.06 1.19
C PRO A 473 18.58 7.07 0.09
N ARG A 474 17.95 7.22 -1.09
CA ARG A 474 18.03 6.28 -2.19
C ARG A 474 17.66 6.98 -3.51
N ILE A 475 18.24 6.54 -4.61
CA ILE A 475 17.95 7.05 -5.97
C ILE A 475 16.47 6.74 -6.31
N ASN A 476 15.76 7.62 -7.00
CA ASN A 476 14.35 7.41 -7.37
C ASN A 476 13.34 7.40 -6.22
N GLN A 477 13.69 8.01 -5.08
CA GLN A 477 12.73 8.31 -4.02
C GLN A 477 12.04 9.66 -4.22
N PHE A 478 10.86 9.80 -3.62
CA PHE A 478 10.27 11.11 -3.35
C PHE A 478 10.39 11.36 -1.83
N PRO A 479 11.27 12.26 -1.36
CA PRO A 479 11.51 12.43 0.07
C PRO A 479 10.25 12.80 0.86
N GLU A 480 10.14 12.25 2.07
CA GLU A 480 9.07 12.57 3.02
C GLU A 480 9.42 13.84 3.81
N TRP A 481 8.47 14.77 3.92
CA TRP A 481 8.69 16.05 4.62
C TRP A 481 7.83 16.17 5.88
N PHE A 482 6.57 16.57 5.74
CA PHE A 482 5.59 16.50 6.82
C PHE A 482 4.62 15.35 6.53
N THR A 483 4.67 14.33 7.38
CA THR A 483 3.84 13.13 7.24
C THR A 483 2.77 13.08 8.32
N VAL A 484 1.63 12.50 7.97
CA VAL A 484 0.48 12.34 8.85
C VAL A 484 0.30 10.87 9.18
N GLU A 485 0.26 10.59 10.48
CA GLU A 485 -0.06 9.28 11.04
C GLU A 485 -1.57 9.08 11.00
N LYS A 486 -2.04 8.00 10.35
CA LYS A 486 -3.48 7.71 10.22
C LYS A 486 -4.20 7.66 11.57
N SER A 487 -3.56 7.04 12.57
CA SER A 487 -4.07 6.92 13.94
C SER A 487 -3.79 8.16 14.81
N GLY A 488 -3.06 9.15 14.28
CA GLY A 488 -2.68 10.36 14.99
C GLY A 488 -3.84 11.34 15.20
N ARG A 489 -3.62 12.31 16.09
CA ARG A 489 -4.55 13.43 16.33
C ARG A 489 -3.83 14.75 16.10
N TYR A 490 -4.50 15.65 15.40
CA TYR A 490 -3.93 16.92 14.95
C TYR A 490 -4.81 18.08 15.35
N LEU A 491 -4.18 19.19 15.72
CA LEU A 491 -4.84 20.46 15.93
C LEU A 491 -4.66 21.30 14.66
N VAL A 492 -5.78 21.76 14.14
CA VAL A 492 -5.87 22.49 12.88
C VAL A 492 -6.49 23.86 13.15
N SER A 493 -5.85 24.93 12.69
CA SER A 493 -6.36 26.29 12.73
C SER A 493 -6.44 26.87 11.32
N GLU A 494 -7.63 27.38 10.95
CA GLU A 494 -7.87 28.07 9.68
C GLU A 494 -7.87 29.58 9.92
N ASN A 495 -7.06 30.32 9.17
CA ASN A 495 -6.99 31.79 9.15
C ASN A 495 -6.80 32.43 10.54
N GLY A 496 -6.06 31.77 11.43
CA GLY A 496 -5.84 32.23 12.81
C GLY A 496 -7.05 32.06 13.73
N GLY A 497 -8.05 31.29 13.32
CA GLY A 497 -9.21 30.91 14.12
C GLY A 497 -8.88 29.91 15.22
N ALA A 498 -9.90 29.52 16.00
CA ALA A 498 -9.75 28.53 17.06
C ALA A 498 -9.24 27.18 16.51
N GLU A 499 -8.31 26.55 17.22
CA GLU A 499 -7.84 25.21 16.88
C GLU A 499 -8.98 24.20 17.04
N ARG A 500 -9.12 23.32 16.04
CA ARG A 500 -10.00 22.16 16.08
C ARG A 500 -9.17 20.88 16.02
N GLU A 501 -9.60 19.87 16.74
CA GLU A 501 -9.01 18.54 16.65
C GLU A 501 -9.54 17.81 15.42
N VAL A 502 -8.63 17.19 14.67
CA VAL A 502 -8.89 16.41 13.46
C VAL A 502 -8.11 15.10 13.57
N SER A 503 -8.73 13.99 13.17
CA SER A 503 -8.04 12.69 13.10
C SER A 503 -7.00 12.70 11.97
N GLY A 504 -5.98 11.84 12.06
CA GLY A 504 -5.02 11.66 10.97
C GLY A 504 -5.70 11.22 9.68
N GLU A 505 -6.66 10.30 9.75
CA GLU A 505 -7.45 9.83 8.60
C GLU A 505 -8.19 10.98 7.89
N ASP A 506 -8.82 11.88 8.64
CA ASP A 506 -9.50 13.06 8.08
C ASP A 506 -8.50 14.08 7.53
N LEU A 507 -7.36 14.26 8.21
CA LEU A 507 -6.33 15.22 7.81
C LEU A 507 -5.67 14.81 6.48
N LEU A 508 -5.47 13.51 6.25
CA LEU A 508 -4.89 13.00 5.01
C LEU A 508 -5.63 13.45 3.75
N ASN A 509 -6.94 13.70 3.85
CA ASN A 509 -7.76 14.21 2.75
C ASN A 509 -8.60 15.41 3.20
N TYR A 510 -7.91 16.48 3.59
CA TYR A 510 -8.53 17.67 4.13
C TYR A 510 -9.29 18.48 3.06
N ARG A 511 -10.62 18.54 3.18
CA ARG A 511 -11.49 19.23 2.23
C ARG A 511 -11.47 20.74 2.41
N VAL A 512 -11.36 21.46 1.30
CA VAL A 512 -11.30 22.94 1.29
C VAL A 512 -12.18 23.48 0.17
N ALA A 513 -12.94 24.52 0.49
CA ALA A 513 -13.69 25.31 -0.48
C ALA A 513 -13.30 26.78 -0.34
N LEU A 514 -12.80 27.37 -1.43
CA LEU A 514 -12.40 28.77 -1.55
C LEU A 514 -13.27 29.49 -2.57
N LYS A 515 -13.63 30.72 -2.25
CA LYS A 515 -14.24 31.67 -3.19
C LYS A 515 -13.16 32.28 -4.08
N GLU A 516 -13.61 33.00 -5.11
CA GLU A 516 -12.72 33.76 -6.00
C GLU A 516 -11.79 34.68 -5.20
N LYS A 517 -10.47 34.59 -5.46
CA LYS A 517 -9.41 35.37 -4.80
C LYS A 517 -9.30 35.17 -3.29
N GLU A 518 -9.91 34.13 -2.75
CA GLU A 518 -9.77 33.78 -1.34
C GLU A 518 -8.43 33.09 -1.08
N THR A 519 -7.87 33.36 0.09
CA THR A 519 -6.65 32.74 0.60
C THR A 519 -6.98 32.03 1.90
N LEU A 520 -6.48 30.80 2.03
CA LEU A 520 -6.50 30.02 3.24
C LEU A 520 -5.09 29.92 3.82
N ARG A 521 -4.98 30.28 5.10
CA ARG A 521 -3.84 29.96 5.96
C ARG A 521 -4.24 28.82 6.87
N LEU A 522 -3.64 27.64 6.68
CA LEU A 522 -3.95 26.46 7.47
C LEU A 522 -2.73 26.09 8.31
N LYS A 523 -2.85 26.16 9.64
CA LYS A 523 -1.83 25.68 10.57
C LYS A 523 -2.23 24.31 11.08
N VAL A 524 -1.30 23.36 11.05
CA VAL A 524 -1.51 21.99 11.52
C VAL A 524 -0.38 21.60 12.45
N ARG A 525 -0.71 21.09 13.65
CA ARG A 525 0.28 20.50 14.58
C ARG A 525 -0.23 19.20 15.17
N ALA A 526 0.67 18.27 15.46
CA ALA A 526 0.32 17.07 16.21
C ALA A 526 -0.18 17.47 17.62
N LYS A 527 -1.30 16.89 18.06
CA LYS A 527 -1.86 17.09 19.40
C LYS A 527 -1.12 16.25 20.43
N ASP A 528 -0.89 15.00 20.08
CA ASP A 528 -0.16 14.04 20.88
C ASP A 528 1.29 14.05 20.41
N ALA A 529 2.11 14.94 20.98
CA ALA A 529 3.56 14.88 20.79
C ALA A 529 4.11 13.68 21.57
N ALA A 530 3.95 12.49 21.02
CA ALA A 530 4.58 11.27 21.51
C ALA A 530 5.48 10.70 20.41
N ALA A 531 6.77 11.05 20.53
CA ALA A 531 7.94 10.37 19.99
C ALA A 531 7.86 9.87 18.53
N SER A 532 8.69 10.47 17.68
CA SER A 532 9.36 9.82 16.54
C SER A 532 10.27 8.63 16.96
N GLY A 533 9.95 7.96 18.07
CA GLY A 533 10.52 6.68 18.42
C GLY A 533 9.81 5.63 17.59
N ALA A 534 10.58 4.75 16.97
CA ALA A 534 10.08 3.54 16.33
C ALA A 534 8.97 2.92 17.20
N VAL A 535 7.73 3.03 16.75
CA VAL A 535 6.70 2.08 17.12
C VAL A 535 7.29 0.74 16.65
N PRO A 536 7.54 -0.24 17.54
CA PRO A 536 7.85 -1.58 17.06
C PRO A 536 6.74 -1.92 16.09
N ALA A 537 7.07 -2.35 14.86
CA ALA A 537 6.09 -2.69 13.85
C ALA A 537 4.96 -3.52 14.50
N GLU A 538 3.84 -2.87 14.78
CA GLU A 538 2.63 -3.56 15.23
C GLU A 538 2.25 -4.42 14.03
N PRO A 539 2.25 -5.75 14.17
CA PRO A 539 2.14 -6.61 13.01
C PRO A 539 0.81 -6.36 12.33
N TRP A 540 0.85 -5.88 11.09
CA TRP A 540 -0.35 -5.76 10.28
C TRP A 540 -0.93 -7.16 10.06
N ARG A 541 -2.17 -7.39 10.52
CA ARG A 541 -2.77 -8.72 10.75
C ARG A 541 -2.00 -9.48 11.82
N GLU A 542 -2.02 -8.98 13.06
CA GLU A 542 -1.37 -9.60 14.22
C GLU A 542 -1.67 -11.09 14.35
N GLN A 543 -2.87 -11.48 13.91
CA GLN A 543 -3.39 -12.84 13.95
C GLN A 543 -3.56 -13.46 12.55
N ARG A 544 -2.76 -13.06 11.55
CA ARG A 544 -2.71 -13.77 10.26
C ARG A 544 -2.33 -15.24 10.46
N PHE A 545 -2.99 -16.16 9.76
CA PHE A 545 -2.64 -17.57 9.80
C PHE A 545 -1.24 -17.82 9.20
N HIS A 546 -0.26 -18.13 10.05
CA HIS A 546 1.13 -18.38 9.65
C HIS A 546 1.69 -19.71 10.17
N ALA A 547 0.87 -20.51 10.84
CA ALA A 547 1.28 -21.79 11.42
C ALA A 547 1.92 -22.72 10.37
N VAL A 548 2.92 -23.47 10.82
CA VAL A 548 3.61 -24.52 10.04
C VAL A 548 3.40 -25.92 10.60
N SER A 549 2.73 -26.04 11.76
CA SER A 549 2.36 -27.32 12.37
C SER A 549 0.90 -27.32 12.86
N GLY A 550 0.35 -28.51 13.14
CA GLY A 550 -0.99 -28.65 13.71
C GLY A 550 -1.11 -28.03 15.11
N GLU A 551 -0.10 -28.22 15.97
CA GLU A 551 -0.08 -27.63 17.32
C GLU A 551 -0.07 -26.09 17.29
N GLU A 552 0.71 -25.50 16.37
CA GLU A 552 0.70 -24.06 16.12
C GLU A 552 -0.64 -23.58 15.61
N ALA A 553 -1.27 -24.32 14.68
CA ALA A 553 -2.58 -23.98 14.16
C ALA A 553 -3.63 -23.97 15.29
N GLU A 554 -3.62 -24.97 16.18
CA GLU A 554 -4.53 -25.01 17.33
C GLU A 554 -4.28 -23.87 18.33
N ARG A 555 -3.00 -23.52 18.58
CA ARG A 555 -2.64 -22.40 19.45
C ARG A 555 -3.12 -21.08 18.86
N TRP A 556 -2.80 -20.83 17.60
CA TRP A 556 -3.25 -19.66 16.86
C TRP A 556 -4.78 -19.57 16.88
N GLN A 557 -5.50 -20.67 16.60
CA GLN A 557 -6.96 -20.69 16.67
C GLN A 557 -7.53 -20.28 18.04
N ARG A 558 -6.86 -20.64 19.14
CA ARG A 558 -7.29 -20.22 20.49
C ARG A 558 -7.05 -18.73 20.71
N GLU A 559 -5.86 -18.24 20.36
CA GLU A 559 -5.44 -16.85 20.54
C GLU A 559 -6.28 -15.89 19.68
N THR A 560 -6.39 -16.17 18.38
CA THR A 560 -7.16 -15.37 17.44
C THR A 560 -8.64 -15.34 17.81
N ARG A 561 -9.24 -16.49 18.20
CA ARG A 561 -10.64 -16.52 18.66
C ARG A 561 -10.83 -15.68 19.93
N GLY A 562 -9.89 -15.75 20.87
CA GLY A 562 -9.91 -14.92 22.08
C GLY A 562 -9.88 -13.42 21.77
N ALA A 563 -8.98 -13.01 20.88
CA ALA A 563 -8.87 -11.63 20.42
C ALA A 563 -10.15 -11.14 19.74
N LEU A 564 -10.74 -11.95 18.85
CA LEU A 564 -11.99 -11.62 18.16
C LEU A 564 -13.20 -11.53 19.11
N LEU A 565 -13.30 -12.43 20.09
CA LEU A 565 -14.36 -12.36 21.10
C LEU A 565 -14.30 -11.04 21.89
N SER A 566 -13.10 -10.62 22.28
CA SER A 566 -12.87 -9.33 22.98
C SER A 566 -13.13 -8.13 22.07
N LEU A 567 -12.67 -8.19 20.81
CA LEU A 567 -12.88 -7.13 19.82
C LEU A 567 -14.37 -6.86 19.62
N LEU A 568 -15.16 -7.92 19.43
CA LEU A 568 -16.61 -7.82 19.23
C LEU A 568 -17.41 -7.59 20.53
N GLY A 569 -16.78 -7.75 21.70
CA GLY A 569 -17.44 -7.65 23.02
C GLY A 569 -18.31 -8.85 23.37
N LEU A 570 -18.06 -10.01 22.75
CA LEU A 570 -18.81 -11.25 22.96
C LEU A 570 -18.43 -11.95 24.27
N ASP A 571 -17.23 -11.72 24.78
CA ASP A 571 -16.79 -12.17 26.10
C ASP A 571 -17.63 -11.53 27.22
N ALA A 572 -17.92 -10.23 27.12
CA ALA A 572 -18.82 -9.52 28.03
C ALA A 572 -20.26 -10.04 27.90
N CYS A 573 -20.75 -10.25 26.68
CA CYS A 573 -22.07 -10.85 26.45
C CYS A 573 -22.16 -12.25 27.08
N ALA A 574 -21.14 -13.09 26.90
CA ALA A 574 -21.09 -14.43 27.47
C ALA A 574 -21.07 -14.40 29.00
N ALA A 575 -20.25 -13.55 29.59
CA ALA A 575 -20.16 -13.39 31.04
C ALA A 575 -21.48 -12.92 31.66
N GLN A 576 -22.18 -11.99 30.99
CA GLN A 576 -23.39 -11.38 31.52
C GLN A 576 -24.66 -12.18 31.21
N TRP A 577 -24.77 -12.75 30.02
CA TRP A 577 -26.05 -13.22 29.45
C TRP A 577 -26.05 -14.66 28.93
N ALA A 578 -24.92 -15.38 28.86
CA ALA A 578 -24.94 -16.77 28.34
C ALA A 578 -25.88 -17.70 29.11
N LYS A 579 -26.04 -17.45 30.43
CA LYS A 579 -26.93 -18.21 31.33
C LYS A 579 -28.32 -17.59 31.46
N ALA A 580 -28.60 -16.47 30.78
CA ALA A 580 -29.91 -15.84 30.84
C ALA A 580 -30.96 -16.76 30.19
N PRO A 581 -32.15 -16.94 30.80
CA PRO A 581 -33.19 -17.77 30.22
C PRO A 581 -33.69 -17.15 28.90
N LEU A 582 -33.89 -17.97 27.87
CA LEU A 582 -34.39 -17.54 26.56
C LEU A 582 -35.76 -16.85 26.63
N LYS A 583 -36.60 -17.16 27.64
CA LYS A 583 -37.97 -16.63 27.77
C LYS A 583 -38.73 -16.71 26.44
N VAL A 584 -38.81 -17.92 25.89
CA VAL A 584 -39.38 -18.21 24.56
C VAL A 584 -40.87 -17.85 24.51
N ARG A 585 -41.30 -17.25 23.41
CA ARG A 585 -42.70 -16.99 23.06
C ARG A 585 -42.96 -17.53 21.66
N GLU A 586 -43.94 -18.41 21.54
CA GLU A 586 -44.42 -18.86 20.22
C GLU A 586 -45.52 -17.93 19.72
N GLY A 587 -45.45 -17.61 18.43
CA GLY A 587 -46.45 -16.86 17.68
C GLY A 587 -47.20 -17.75 16.69
N GLY A 588 -47.46 -17.20 15.50
CA GLY A 588 -48.22 -17.89 14.46
C GLY A 588 -47.53 -19.16 13.94
N ARG A 589 -48.33 -20.17 13.64
CA ARG A 589 -47.89 -21.44 13.03
C ARG A 589 -48.52 -21.61 11.65
N ARG A 590 -47.70 -21.94 10.66
CA ARG A 590 -48.14 -22.24 9.28
C ARG A 590 -47.67 -23.62 8.85
N LYS A 591 -48.57 -24.38 8.23
CA LYS A 591 -48.23 -25.68 7.63
C LYS A 591 -47.64 -25.46 6.24
N ALA A 592 -46.53 -26.14 5.95
CA ALA A 592 -45.91 -26.20 4.64
C ALA A 592 -45.84 -27.67 4.18
N ASN A 593 -45.36 -27.92 2.96
CA ASN A 593 -45.27 -29.27 2.44
C ASN A 593 -44.12 -30.05 3.14
N GLY A 594 -44.46 -30.96 4.05
CA GLY A 594 -43.51 -31.84 4.76
C GLY A 594 -42.87 -31.25 6.02
N PHE A 595 -43.28 -30.03 6.42
CA PHE A 595 -42.81 -29.37 7.63
C PHE A 595 -43.79 -28.26 8.06
N GLN A 596 -43.66 -27.79 9.30
CA GLN A 596 -44.37 -26.62 9.82
C GLN A 596 -43.38 -25.49 10.10
N VAL A 597 -43.80 -24.23 9.91
CA VAL A 597 -43.03 -23.06 10.34
C VAL A 597 -43.76 -22.38 11.50
N VAL A 598 -43.02 -22.12 12.57
CA VAL A 598 -43.50 -21.43 13.77
C VAL A 598 -42.71 -20.15 13.94
N GLU A 599 -43.41 -19.04 14.13
CA GLU A 599 -42.77 -17.80 14.55
C GLU A 599 -42.44 -17.89 16.03
N VAL A 600 -41.19 -17.58 16.38
CA VAL A 600 -40.70 -17.66 17.75
C VAL A 600 -39.95 -16.38 18.08
N GLU A 601 -40.16 -15.87 19.28
CA GLU A 601 -39.35 -14.80 19.84
C GLU A 601 -38.67 -15.26 21.11
N PHE A 602 -37.40 -14.94 21.28
CA PHE A 602 -36.68 -15.17 22.53
C PHE A 602 -35.73 -14.02 22.86
N ALA A 603 -35.35 -13.92 24.13
CA ALA A 603 -34.44 -12.90 24.62
C ALA A 603 -33.01 -13.15 24.13
N ALA A 604 -32.40 -12.09 23.61
CA ALA A 604 -30.98 -12.04 23.27
C ALA A 604 -30.14 -11.42 24.39
N ALA A 605 -30.71 -10.39 25.02
CA ALA A 605 -30.20 -9.66 26.16
C ALA A 605 -31.42 -9.26 27.05
N PRO A 606 -31.23 -8.76 28.28
CA PRO A 606 -32.32 -8.51 29.22
C PRO A 606 -33.52 -7.74 28.65
N GLU A 607 -33.27 -6.69 27.87
CA GLU A 607 -34.30 -5.82 27.28
C GLU A 607 -34.45 -5.98 25.76
N ARG A 608 -33.76 -6.96 25.15
CA ARG A 608 -33.76 -7.17 23.70
C ARG A 608 -34.21 -8.58 23.33
N ARG A 609 -35.12 -8.69 22.37
CA ARG A 609 -35.63 -9.96 21.83
C ARG A 609 -35.33 -10.07 20.34
N ILE A 610 -35.13 -11.31 19.87
CA ILE A 610 -34.97 -11.63 18.46
C ILE A 610 -36.21 -12.39 18.01
N ARG A 611 -36.74 -11.99 16.85
CA ARG A 611 -37.75 -12.74 16.10
C ARG A 611 -37.07 -13.73 15.16
N VAL A 612 -37.50 -14.97 15.20
CA VAL A 612 -37.02 -16.04 14.32
C VAL A 612 -38.18 -16.84 13.75
N LEU A 613 -37.95 -17.50 12.62
CA LEU A 613 -38.83 -18.55 12.09
C LEU A 613 -38.20 -19.92 12.30
N VAL A 614 -38.96 -20.84 12.87
CA VAL A 614 -38.50 -22.20 13.16
C VAL A 614 -39.24 -23.19 12.26
N GLY A 615 -38.51 -23.82 11.35
CA GLY A 615 -39.02 -24.90 10.50
C GLY A 615 -38.81 -26.25 11.16
N MET A 616 -39.89 -27.00 11.41
CA MET A 616 -39.87 -28.31 12.05
C MET A 616 -40.45 -29.37 11.10
N PRO A 617 -39.78 -30.51 10.87
CA PRO A 617 -40.31 -31.60 10.05
C PRO A 617 -41.66 -32.10 10.54
N ASP A 618 -42.54 -32.50 9.61
CA ASP A 618 -43.82 -33.10 9.96
C ASP A 618 -43.61 -34.40 10.76
N GLY A 619 -44.40 -34.60 11.83
CA GLY A 619 -44.26 -35.76 12.71
C GLY A 619 -43.16 -35.67 13.77
N GLY A 620 -42.51 -34.51 13.93
CA GLY A 620 -41.52 -34.25 14.99
C GLY A 620 -40.08 -34.67 14.65
N GLY A 621 -39.85 -35.24 13.47
CA GLY A 621 -38.56 -35.77 13.04
C GLY A 621 -38.12 -37.04 13.79
N PRO A 622 -36.98 -37.65 13.42
CA PRO A 622 -36.37 -38.71 14.23
C PRO A 622 -36.00 -38.18 15.61
N ALA A 623 -36.07 -39.02 16.65
CA ALA A 623 -35.46 -38.69 17.94
C ALA A 623 -33.98 -38.33 17.70
N SER A 624 -33.53 -37.14 18.10
CA SER A 624 -32.17 -36.61 17.85
C SER A 624 -31.92 -36.10 16.41
N CYS A 625 -32.78 -35.22 15.90
CA CYS A 625 -32.63 -34.60 14.58
C CYS A 625 -31.45 -33.60 14.51
N PRO A 626 -30.82 -33.43 13.32
CA PRO A 626 -29.86 -32.35 13.10
C PRO A 626 -30.61 -31.01 13.06
N ALA A 627 -29.89 -29.91 13.31
CA ALA A 627 -30.47 -28.58 13.19
C ALA A 627 -29.55 -27.61 12.45
N VAL A 628 -30.14 -26.58 11.83
CA VAL A 628 -29.37 -25.60 11.03
C VAL A 628 -29.85 -24.17 11.29
N VAL A 629 -28.92 -23.28 11.62
CA VAL A 629 -29.16 -21.82 11.61
C VAL A 629 -29.09 -21.34 10.16
N CYS A 630 -30.21 -20.86 9.61
CA CYS A 630 -30.37 -20.46 8.20
C CYS A 630 -30.42 -18.95 8.08
N ILE A 631 -29.41 -18.34 7.46
CA ILE A 631 -29.13 -16.91 7.58
C ILE A 631 -29.35 -16.21 6.24
N GLY A 632 -30.18 -15.16 6.25
CA GLY A 632 -30.44 -14.30 5.10
C GLY A 632 -29.36 -13.22 4.90
N GLY A 633 -29.31 -12.68 3.68
CA GLY A 633 -28.45 -11.57 3.28
C GLY A 633 -29.03 -10.18 3.58
N HIS A 634 -28.35 -9.13 3.12
CA HIS A 634 -28.83 -7.75 3.24
C HIS A 634 -30.23 -7.57 2.65
N GLY A 635 -31.10 -6.86 3.37
CA GLY A 635 -32.46 -6.53 2.92
C GLY A 635 -33.44 -7.70 2.89
N SER A 636 -33.03 -8.91 3.29
CA SER A 636 -33.90 -10.08 3.35
C SER A 636 -34.69 -10.16 4.66
N LYS A 637 -35.78 -10.91 4.63
CA LYS A 637 -36.57 -11.30 5.79
C LYS A 637 -36.36 -12.79 6.08
N PRO A 638 -36.60 -13.26 7.31
CA PRO A 638 -36.53 -14.69 7.66
C PRO A 638 -37.35 -15.61 6.75
N GLU A 639 -38.42 -15.13 6.15
CA GLU A 639 -39.26 -15.88 5.21
C GLU A 639 -38.54 -16.22 3.90
N ASP A 640 -37.61 -15.37 3.44
CA ASP A 640 -37.01 -15.46 2.09
C ASP A 640 -36.13 -16.71 1.92
N VAL A 641 -35.51 -17.20 2.99
CA VAL A 641 -34.71 -18.45 2.97
C VAL A 641 -35.57 -19.71 2.84
N PHE A 642 -36.89 -19.60 3.03
CA PHE A 642 -37.86 -20.66 2.76
C PHE A 642 -38.49 -20.55 1.36
N ASP A 643 -38.37 -19.40 0.70
CA ASP A 643 -38.95 -19.18 -0.63
C ASP A 643 -38.08 -19.80 -1.73
N GLU A 644 -38.63 -20.77 -2.46
CA GLU A 644 -37.97 -21.46 -3.56
C GLU A 644 -37.70 -20.55 -4.77
N LYS A 645 -38.39 -19.42 -4.86
CA LYS A 645 -38.23 -18.44 -5.94
C LYS A 645 -37.18 -17.37 -5.65
N SER A 646 -36.74 -17.25 -4.40
CA SER A 646 -35.72 -16.29 -4.02
C SER A 646 -34.32 -16.76 -4.47
N ILE A 647 -33.32 -15.88 -4.34
CA ILE A 647 -31.90 -16.23 -4.56
C ILE A 647 -31.39 -17.27 -3.56
N TYR A 648 -32.11 -17.50 -2.45
CA TYR A 648 -31.83 -18.55 -1.48
C TYR A 648 -32.37 -19.92 -1.91
N LYS A 649 -33.19 -19.99 -2.97
CA LYS A 649 -33.77 -21.22 -3.54
C LYS A 649 -34.51 -22.09 -2.51
N GLY A 650 -35.02 -21.49 -1.43
CA GLY A 650 -35.72 -22.20 -0.37
C GLY A 650 -34.85 -23.22 0.37
N PHE A 651 -33.54 -22.95 0.54
CA PHE A 651 -32.62 -23.89 1.19
C PHE A 651 -33.08 -24.29 2.60
N ALA A 652 -33.69 -23.38 3.38
CA ALA A 652 -34.22 -23.68 4.71
C ALA A 652 -35.42 -24.65 4.64
N ALA A 653 -36.30 -24.47 3.65
CA ALA A 653 -37.42 -25.38 3.41
C ALA A 653 -36.93 -26.77 2.95
N ALA A 654 -35.87 -26.82 2.15
CA ALA A 654 -35.27 -28.09 1.70
C ALA A 654 -34.61 -28.85 2.87
N LEU A 655 -33.88 -28.16 3.75
CA LEU A 655 -33.31 -28.75 4.96
C LEU A 655 -34.40 -29.26 5.91
N ALA A 656 -35.47 -28.49 6.12
CA ALA A 656 -36.60 -28.90 6.96
C ALA A 656 -37.30 -30.16 6.42
N ARG A 657 -37.55 -30.22 5.11
CA ARG A 657 -38.10 -31.43 4.44
C ARG A 657 -37.15 -32.62 4.51
N ALA A 658 -35.84 -32.38 4.54
CA ALA A 658 -34.83 -33.43 4.70
C ALA A 658 -34.70 -33.93 6.15
N GLY A 659 -35.47 -33.38 7.10
CA GLY A 659 -35.54 -33.85 8.48
C GLY A 659 -34.71 -33.05 9.48
N ALA A 660 -34.19 -31.87 9.12
CA ALA A 660 -33.53 -30.97 10.05
C ALA A 660 -34.53 -30.00 10.70
N VAL A 661 -34.27 -29.59 11.95
CA VAL A 661 -34.92 -28.40 12.51
C VAL A 661 -34.15 -27.16 12.07
N VAL A 662 -34.80 -26.19 11.46
CA VAL A 662 -34.15 -24.97 10.99
C VAL A 662 -34.60 -23.77 11.80
N VAL A 663 -33.69 -22.84 12.08
CA VAL A 663 -34.02 -21.53 12.66
C VAL A 663 -33.51 -20.44 11.73
N ALA A 664 -34.39 -19.54 11.31
CA ALA A 664 -34.07 -18.40 10.45
C ALA A 664 -34.29 -17.10 11.23
N PRO A 665 -33.22 -16.42 11.69
CA PRO A 665 -33.32 -15.17 12.43
C PRO A 665 -33.38 -13.95 11.53
N ASP A 666 -33.96 -12.87 12.04
CA ASP A 666 -33.87 -11.55 11.41
C ASP A 666 -32.59 -10.83 11.86
N ILE A 667 -31.59 -10.79 10.98
CA ILE A 667 -30.26 -10.21 11.26
C ILE A 667 -29.84 -9.12 10.27
N ALA A 668 -30.69 -8.80 9.29
CA ALA A 668 -30.38 -7.85 8.22
C ALA A 668 -30.47 -6.36 8.66
N TYR A 669 -30.71 -6.12 9.95
CA TYR A 669 -30.77 -4.79 10.57
C TYR A 669 -29.39 -4.11 10.60
N HIS A 670 -29.37 -2.78 10.58
CA HIS A 670 -28.14 -1.97 10.71
C HIS A 670 -28.06 -1.19 12.02
N ASP A 671 -29.13 -1.20 12.82
CA ASP A 671 -29.16 -0.54 14.12
C ASP A 671 -28.50 -1.44 15.17
N LYS A 672 -27.47 -0.91 15.83
CA LYS A 672 -26.81 -1.53 16.97
C LYS A 672 -27.48 -1.06 18.26
N ASP A 673 -27.93 -2.01 19.07
CA ASP A 673 -28.42 -1.76 20.42
C ASP A 673 -27.24 -1.35 21.32
N ALA A 674 -27.46 -0.34 22.17
CA ALA A 674 -26.46 0.22 23.06
C ALA A 674 -25.85 -0.81 24.03
N ALA A 675 -26.56 -1.91 24.30
CA ALA A 675 -26.06 -3.01 25.11
C ALA A 675 -24.86 -3.74 24.46
N PHE A 676 -24.70 -3.65 23.14
CA PHE A 676 -23.62 -4.32 22.41
C PHE A 676 -22.51 -3.36 22.05
N LYS A 677 -21.26 -3.85 22.12
CA LYS A 677 -20.07 -3.09 21.73
C LYS A 677 -20.08 -2.75 20.23
N THR A 678 -20.31 -3.76 19.40
CA THR A 678 -20.21 -3.70 17.93
C THR A 678 -21.49 -4.23 17.26
N LEU A 679 -21.79 -3.79 16.03
CA LEU A 679 -22.96 -4.29 15.28
C LEU A 679 -22.73 -5.75 14.91
N LEU A 680 -21.51 -6.07 14.50
CA LEU A 680 -21.08 -7.41 14.16
C LEU A 680 -21.12 -8.36 15.37
N GLY A 681 -20.74 -7.87 16.55
CA GLY A 681 -20.88 -8.58 17.82
C GLY A 681 -22.34 -8.86 18.17
N GLN A 682 -23.24 -7.89 17.98
CA GLN A 682 -24.68 -8.11 18.19
C GLN A 682 -25.23 -9.19 17.26
N ARG A 683 -24.97 -9.10 15.95
CA ARG A 683 -25.45 -10.11 14.98
C ARG A 683 -24.88 -11.49 15.30
N THR A 684 -23.60 -11.58 15.66
CA THR A 684 -22.98 -12.86 16.03
C THR A 684 -23.57 -13.43 17.33
N TRP A 685 -23.81 -12.59 18.32
CA TRP A 685 -24.46 -12.99 19.57
C TRP A 685 -25.88 -13.51 19.34
N ASP A 686 -26.67 -12.83 18.51
CA ASP A 686 -28.02 -13.26 18.15
C ASP A 686 -28.03 -14.65 17.53
N LEU A 687 -27.04 -14.95 16.69
CA LEU A 687 -26.86 -16.27 16.09
C LEU A 687 -26.42 -17.32 17.12
N MET A 688 -25.53 -16.97 18.05
CA MET A 688 -25.20 -17.85 19.19
C MET A 688 -26.46 -18.16 20.02
N ARG A 689 -27.36 -17.18 20.21
CA ARG A 689 -28.64 -17.40 20.89
C ARG A 689 -29.60 -18.29 20.10
N CYS A 690 -29.52 -18.29 18.77
CA CYS A 690 -30.23 -19.27 17.94
C CYS A 690 -29.69 -20.69 18.17
N VAL A 691 -28.37 -20.86 18.32
CA VAL A 691 -27.76 -22.15 18.70
C VAL A 691 -28.25 -22.60 20.08
N ASP A 692 -28.32 -21.68 21.06
CA ASP A 692 -28.86 -21.97 22.39
C ASP A 692 -30.32 -22.41 22.35
N TYR A 693 -31.15 -21.75 21.53
CA TYR A 693 -32.54 -22.13 21.32
C TYR A 693 -32.64 -23.53 20.72
N LEU A 694 -31.91 -23.82 19.64
CA LEU A 694 -31.90 -25.14 19.02
C LEU A 694 -31.45 -26.23 19.99
N ALA A 695 -30.38 -25.99 20.75
CA ALA A 695 -29.86 -26.94 21.74
C ALA A 695 -30.82 -27.17 22.93
N SER A 696 -31.80 -26.29 23.14
CA SER A 696 -32.82 -26.44 24.18
C SER A 696 -34.02 -27.29 23.77
N LEU A 697 -34.15 -27.64 22.48
CA LEU A 697 -35.24 -28.45 21.97
C LEU A 697 -34.95 -29.94 22.18
N ASP A 698 -35.86 -30.66 22.84
CA ASP A 698 -35.72 -32.10 23.12
C ASP A 698 -35.56 -32.96 21.85
N THR A 699 -36.02 -32.46 20.70
CA THR A 699 -35.91 -33.15 19.42
C THR A 699 -34.55 -32.99 18.75
N VAL A 700 -33.78 -31.96 19.09
CA VAL A 700 -32.51 -31.60 18.44
C VAL A 700 -31.34 -32.24 19.16
N ASN A 701 -30.38 -32.75 18.39
CA ASN A 701 -29.07 -33.14 18.94
C ASN A 701 -28.12 -31.93 18.96
N PRO A 702 -27.66 -31.46 20.14
CA PRO A 702 -26.75 -30.33 20.21
C PRO A 702 -25.40 -30.55 19.50
N ALA A 703 -24.97 -31.80 19.32
CA ALA A 703 -23.76 -32.16 18.58
C ALA A 703 -23.95 -32.21 17.06
N ARG A 704 -25.15 -31.88 16.56
CA ARG A 704 -25.52 -31.93 15.13
C ARG A 704 -26.14 -30.60 14.67
N ILE A 705 -25.67 -29.49 15.21
CA ILE A 705 -26.09 -28.14 14.81
C ILE A 705 -25.13 -27.59 13.77
N GLY A 706 -25.61 -27.24 12.58
CA GLY A 706 -24.85 -26.53 11.55
C GLY A 706 -25.33 -25.10 11.33
N CYS A 707 -24.68 -24.38 10.43
CA CYS A 707 -25.18 -23.10 9.94
C CYS A 707 -24.96 -22.93 8.44
N ALA A 708 -25.81 -22.12 7.81
CA ALA A 708 -25.63 -21.72 6.43
C ALA A 708 -26.28 -20.39 6.09
N GLY A 709 -25.75 -19.70 5.09
CA GLY A 709 -26.34 -18.47 4.58
C GLY A 709 -25.71 -17.98 3.28
N LEU A 710 -26.32 -16.97 2.68
CA LEU A 710 -25.89 -16.32 1.43
C LEU A 710 -25.58 -14.84 1.66
N SER A 711 -24.52 -14.31 1.05
CA SER A 711 -24.13 -12.88 1.13
C SER A 711 -23.73 -12.48 2.56
N LEU A 712 -24.37 -11.46 3.17
CA LEU A 712 -24.29 -11.22 4.62
C LEU A 712 -24.60 -12.50 5.42
N GLY A 713 -25.50 -13.35 4.95
CA GLY A 713 -25.75 -14.65 5.59
C GLY A 713 -24.56 -15.59 5.51
N GLY A 714 -23.76 -15.54 4.44
CA GLY A 714 -22.51 -16.28 4.31
C GLY A 714 -21.42 -15.72 5.22
N GLU A 715 -21.27 -14.40 5.27
CA GLU A 715 -20.41 -13.69 6.23
C GLU A 715 -20.74 -14.11 7.67
N MET A 716 -22.02 -14.09 8.02
CA MET A 716 -22.46 -14.40 9.37
C MET A 716 -22.41 -15.91 9.67
N ALA A 717 -22.54 -16.78 8.67
CA ALA A 717 -22.27 -18.22 8.82
C ALA A 717 -20.79 -18.48 9.13
N MET A 718 -19.88 -17.75 8.47
CA MET A 718 -18.45 -17.77 8.77
C MET A 718 -18.18 -17.29 10.20
N TRP A 719 -18.73 -16.14 10.62
CA TRP A 719 -18.55 -15.63 11.99
C TRP A 719 -19.07 -16.58 13.07
N LEU A 720 -20.29 -17.08 12.91
CA LEU A 720 -20.87 -18.04 13.85
C LEU A 720 -20.03 -19.32 13.90
N GLY A 721 -19.60 -19.83 12.74
CA GLY A 721 -18.73 -20.99 12.64
C GLY A 721 -17.38 -20.76 13.33
N ALA A 722 -16.75 -19.62 13.12
CA ALA A 722 -15.44 -19.28 13.66
C ALA A 722 -15.46 -19.16 15.21
N LEU A 723 -16.50 -18.52 15.75
CA LEU A 723 -16.55 -18.11 17.16
C LEU A 723 -17.37 -19.04 18.07
N ASP A 724 -18.36 -19.78 17.55
CA ASP A 724 -19.11 -20.79 18.31
C ASP A 724 -18.70 -22.22 17.90
N THR A 725 -17.92 -22.87 18.76
CA THR A 725 -17.39 -24.21 18.51
C THR A 725 -18.46 -25.31 18.59
N ARG A 726 -19.69 -24.99 19.01
CA ARG A 726 -20.83 -25.93 18.99
C ARG A 726 -21.37 -26.16 17.58
N VAL A 727 -21.15 -25.22 16.66
CA VAL A 727 -21.50 -25.40 15.24
C VAL A 727 -20.62 -26.47 14.64
N SER A 728 -21.23 -27.54 14.15
CA SER A 728 -20.58 -28.78 13.71
C SER A 728 -20.27 -28.80 12.22
N ALA A 729 -20.97 -28.00 11.41
CA ALA A 729 -20.73 -27.84 9.96
C ALA A 729 -21.18 -26.45 9.49
N VAL A 730 -20.44 -25.86 8.54
CA VAL A 730 -20.69 -24.50 8.03
C VAL A 730 -20.79 -24.51 6.51
N SER A 731 -21.85 -23.93 5.94
CA SER A 731 -21.97 -23.67 4.51
C SER A 731 -22.13 -22.17 4.25
N SER A 732 -21.08 -21.52 3.77
CA SER A 732 -21.08 -20.10 3.44
C SER A 732 -21.22 -19.89 1.93
N CYS A 733 -22.31 -19.29 1.50
CA CYS A 733 -22.61 -19.08 0.08
C CYS A 733 -22.44 -17.60 -0.29
N GLY A 734 -21.93 -17.31 -1.49
CA GLY A 734 -21.79 -15.95 -2.00
C GLY A 734 -20.96 -15.03 -1.10
N PHE A 735 -20.04 -15.59 -0.30
CA PHE A 735 -19.15 -14.84 0.59
C PHE A 735 -17.85 -15.60 0.84
N LEU A 736 -16.89 -15.54 -0.07
CA LEU A 736 -15.50 -15.92 0.19
C LEU A 736 -14.61 -14.95 -0.59
N THR A 737 -14.02 -14.02 0.14
CA THR A 737 -13.38 -12.83 -0.43
C THR A 737 -12.28 -12.33 0.51
N LEU A 738 -11.71 -11.16 0.22
CA LEU A 738 -10.76 -10.44 1.07
C LEU A 738 -11.40 -9.14 1.56
N MET A 739 -10.98 -8.64 2.73
CA MET A 739 -11.44 -7.35 3.26
C MET A 739 -11.24 -6.21 2.25
N ASP A 740 -10.14 -6.22 1.49
CA ASP A 740 -9.84 -5.21 0.47
C ASP A 740 -10.89 -5.13 -0.65
N GLN A 741 -11.53 -6.25 -0.97
CA GLN A 741 -12.65 -6.29 -1.91
C GLN A 741 -13.92 -5.73 -1.27
N MET A 742 -14.19 -6.10 -0.01
CA MET A 742 -15.36 -5.64 0.74
C MET A 742 -15.31 -4.15 1.12
N GLU A 743 -14.16 -3.50 1.03
CA GLU A 743 -14.03 -2.05 1.18
C GLU A 743 -14.44 -1.28 -0.09
N ARG A 744 -14.71 -1.99 -1.20
CA ARG A 744 -15.05 -1.40 -2.50
C ARG A 744 -16.46 -1.81 -2.90
N ASN A 745 -17.38 -0.85 -3.02
CA ASN A 745 -18.75 -1.08 -3.52
C ASN A 745 -19.62 -2.07 -2.72
N HIS A 746 -19.26 -2.34 -1.46
CA HIS A 746 -20.05 -3.17 -0.53
C HIS A 746 -20.50 -2.36 0.70
N CYS A 747 -21.46 -2.88 1.44
CA CYS A 747 -21.82 -2.31 2.74
C CYS A 747 -20.65 -2.47 3.72
N LEU A 748 -20.33 -1.42 4.48
CA LEU A 748 -19.23 -1.42 5.46
C LEU A 748 -19.69 -1.88 6.85
N CYS A 749 -20.88 -2.48 6.99
CA CYS A 749 -21.39 -2.93 8.30
C CYS A 749 -20.59 -4.08 8.94
N TRP A 750 -19.66 -4.68 8.19
CA TRP A 750 -18.70 -5.66 8.67
C TRP A 750 -17.45 -5.01 9.28
N LYS A 751 -17.20 -3.73 8.97
CA LYS A 751 -15.97 -3.02 9.33
C LYS A 751 -16.08 -2.52 10.76
N GLU A 752 -15.28 -3.12 11.64
CA GLU A 752 -15.15 -2.75 13.04
C GLU A 752 -13.72 -2.30 13.31
N GLU A 753 -13.54 -1.32 14.20
CA GLU A 753 -12.21 -0.83 14.59
C GLU A 753 -11.34 -1.95 15.16
N GLY A 754 -10.08 -2.04 14.73
CA GLY A 754 -9.13 -3.09 15.14
C GLY A 754 -9.29 -4.41 14.39
N LEU A 755 -10.36 -4.61 13.60
CA LEU A 755 -10.61 -5.88 12.92
C LEU A 755 -9.58 -6.14 11.82
N ARG A 756 -9.22 -5.10 11.06
CA ARG A 756 -8.33 -5.20 9.89
C ARG A 756 -6.86 -5.35 10.29
N GLU A 757 -6.53 -4.82 11.45
CA GLU A 757 -5.25 -4.95 12.15
C GLU A 757 -5.08 -6.36 12.70
N LEU A 758 -6.17 -7.06 13.00
CA LEU A 758 -6.14 -8.39 13.60
C LEU A 758 -6.13 -9.52 12.56
N VAL A 759 -7.05 -9.53 11.60
CA VAL A 759 -7.29 -10.65 10.67
C VAL A 759 -7.80 -10.21 9.28
N ASP A 760 -7.83 -11.13 8.32
CA ASP A 760 -8.65 -11.06 7.09
C ASP A 760 -9.70 -12.19 7.05
N PHE A 761 -10.65 -12.20 6.10
CA PHE A 761 -11.69 -13.23 6.05
C PHE A 761 -11.18 -14.68 5.92
N PRO A 762 -10.10 -14.98 5.16
CA PRO A 762 -9.54 -16.33 5.13
C PRO A 762 -9.07 -16.83 6.50
N ASP A 763 -8.56 -15.93 7.35
CA ASP A 763 -8.16 -16.26 8.73
C ASP A 763 -9.40 -16.66 9.55
N LEU A 764 -10.51 -15.93 9.43
CA LEU A 764 -11.78 -16.27 10.08
C LEU A 764 -12.31 -17.64 9.65
N TYR A 765 -12.25 -17.95 8.35
CA TYR A 765 -12.58 -19.29 7.84
C TYR A 765 -11.68 -20.39 8.39
N ALA A 766 -10.39 -20.12 8.57
CA ALA A 766 -9.44 -21.07 9.13
C ALA A 766 -9.73 -21.43 10.60
N LEU A 767 -10.44 -20.58 11.36
CA LEU A 767 -10.92 -20.88 12.73
C LEU A 767 -12.00 -21.97 12.78
N ILE A 768 -12.61 -22.31 11.64
CA ILE A 768 -13.64 -23.36 11.55
C ILE A 768 -13.01 -24.75 11.59
N ALA A 769 -11.78 -24.89 11.06
CA ALA A 769 -11.05 -26.15 11.07
C ALA A 769 -10.94 -26.73 12.49
N PRO A 770 -11.02 -28.05 12.68
CA PRO A 770 -11.14 -29.13 11.69
C PRO A 770 -12.61 -29.52 11.36
N ARG A 771 -13.59 -28.65 11.64
CA ARG A 771 -15.01 -28.92 11.37
C ARG A 771 -15.32 -28.72 9.89
N PRO A 772 -16.27 -29.45 9.29
CA PRO A 772 -16.51 -29.32 7.86
C PRO A 772 -17.00 -27.94 7.43
N LEU A 773 -16.46 -27.47 6.30
CA LEU A 773 -16.73 -26.17 5.69
C LEU A 773 -16.99 -26.33 4.18
N GLN A 774 -18.09 -25.77 3.70
CA GLN A 774 -18.35 -25.57 2.28
C GLN A 774 -18.45 -24.07 2.00
N CYS A 775 -17.68 -23.56 1.05
CA CYS A 775 -17.85 -22.22 0.51
C CYS A 775 -18.46 -22.34 -0.89
N GLN A 776 -19.57 -21.64 -1.18
CA GLN A 776 -20.17 -21.62 -2.52
C GLN A 776 -19.97 -20.27 -3.20
N LEU A 777 -19.62 -20.27 -4.50
CA LEU A 777 -19.55 -19.07 -5.34
C LEU A 777 -20.14 -19.34 -6.73
N GLY A 778 -20.86 -18.36 -7.28
CA GLY A 778 -21.40 -18.43 -8.63
C GLY A 778 -20.40 -18.00 -9.70
N GLU A 779 -20.34 -18.70 -10.83
CA GLU A 779 -19.50 -18.32 -11.97
C GLU A 779 -19.91 -16.98 -12.60
N GLN A 780 -21.17 -16.59 -12.45
CA GLN A 780 -21.73 -15.34 -12.99
C GLN A 780 -21.71 -14.19 -11.97
N GLU A 781 -21.01 -14.35 -10.84
CA GLU A 781 -20.74 -13.25 -9.93
C GLU A 781 -19.99 -12.11 -10.65
N PRO A 782 -20.42 -10.85 -10.51
CA PRO A 782 -19.67 -9.73 -11.07
C PRO A 782 -18.25 -9.67 -10.51
N ARG A 783 -17.31 -9.18 -11.33
CA ARG A 783 -15.88 -9.12 -10.97
C ARG A 783 -15.59 -8.23 -9.76
N ASP A 784 -16.45 -7.27 -9.48
CA ASP A 784 -16.37 -6.36 -8.34
C ASP A 784 -17.16 -6.84 -7.11
N GLN A 785 -17.78 -8.02 -7.16
CA GLN A 785 -18.54 -8.62 -6.06
C GLN A 785 -17.78 -9.79 -5.42
N PHE A 786 -18.25 -11.03 -5.60
CA PHE A 786 -17.65 -12.25 -5.03
C PHE A 786 -17.18 -13.23 -6.11
N PRO A 787 -16.29 -12.82 -7.04
CA PRO A 787 -15.91 -13.67 -8.17
C PRO A 787 -15.15 -14.91 -7.71
N PRO A 788 -15.36 -16.09 -8.34
CA PRO A 788 -14.65 -17.32 -7.99
C PRO A 788 -13.13 -17.22 -8.02
N LEU A 789 -12.56 -16.33 -8.84
CA LEU A 789 -11.11 -16.08 -8.88
C LEU A 789 -10.58 -15.63 -7.51
N LEU A 790 -11.23 -14.63 -6.90
CA LEU A 790 -10.85 -14.11 -5.59
C LEU A 790 -11.12 -15.16 -4.50
N GLY A 791 -12.24 -15.85 -4.61
CA GLY A 791 -12.56 -16.97 -3.73
C GLY A 791 -11.51 -18.07 -3.73
N ARG A 792 -10.92 -18.42 -4.88
CA ARG A 792 -9.83 -19.42 -4.95
C ARG A 792 -8.57 -18.95 -4.24
N VAL A 793 -8.23 -17.66 -4.34
CA VAL A 793 -7.09 -17.07 -3.62
C VAL A 793 -7.31 -17.15 -2.11
N ALA A 794 -8.47 -16.68 -1.64
CA ALA A 794 -8.87 -16.75 -0.23
C ALA A 794 -8.91 -18.21 0.29
N PHE A 795 -9.46 -19.14 -0.49
CA PHE A 795 -9.62 -20.53 -0.09
C PHE A 795 -8.29 -21.26 0.11
N ARG A 796 -7.22 -20.88 -0.62
CA ARG A 796 -5.90 -21.49 -0.47
C ARG A 796 -5.37 -21.36 0.96
N ASP A 797 -5.59 -20.22 1.59
CA ASP A 797 -5.14 -19.94 2.95
C ASP A 797 -5.97 -20.74 3.97
N VAL A 798 -7.28 -20.87 3.73
CA VAL A 798 -8.18 -21.73 4.52
C VAL A 798 -7.73 -23.20 4.45
N GLN A 799 -7.48 -23.71 3.24
CA GLN A 799 -7.10 -25.10 2.99
C GLN A 799 -5.78 -25.49 3.67
N ARG A 800 -4.86 -24.53 3.84
CA ARG A 800 -3.61 -24.74 4.57
C ARG A 800 -3.87 -25.16 6.02
N CYS A 801 -4.79 -24.50 6.72
CA CYS A 801 -5.12 -24.85 8.10
C CYS A 801 -5.72 -26.26 8.22
N TYR A 802 -6.65 -26.62 7.33
CA TYR A 802 -7.23 -27.98 7.30
C TYR A 802 -6.19 -29.05 7.00
N THR A 803 -5.20 -28.75 6.15
CA THR A 803 -4.09 -29.65 5.82
C THR A 803 -3.20 -29.88 7.04
N LEU A 804 -2.84 -28.81 7.75
CA LEU A 804 -2.00 -28.87 8.97
C LEU A 804 -2.68 -29.63 10.12
N LEU A 805 -4.02 -29.57 10.20
CA LEU A 805 -4.83 -30.33 11.15
C LEU A 805 -5.20 -31.73 10.66
N GLY A 806 -4.62 -32.21 9.56
CA GLY A 806 -4.77 -33.58 9.06
C GLY A 806 -6.14 -33.90 8.46
N VAL A 807 -6.94 -32.89 8.10
CA VAL A 807 -8.30 -33.05 7.56
C VAL A 807 -8.57 -32.22 6.28
N PRO A 808 -7.66 -32.23 5.27
CA PRO A 808 -7.79 -31.37 4.08
C PRO A 808 -9.11 -31.56 3.32
N GLY A 809 -9.67 -32.77 3.32
CA GLY A 809 -10.95 -33.08 2.66
C GLY A 809 -12.20 -32.58 3.39
N ARG A 810 -12.08 -31.90 4.53
CA ARG A 810 -13.22 -31.33 5.26
C ARG A 810 -13.56 -29.89 4.86
N ALA A 811 -12.74 -29.22 4.05
CA ALA A 811 -13.06 -27.93 3.47
C ALA A 811 -13.19 -28.05 1.94
N GLY A 812 -14.20 -27.42 1.36
CA GLY A 812 -14.38 -27.38 -0.09
C GLY A 812 -14.90 -26.03 -0.61
N LEU A 813 -14.37 -25.60 -1.76
CA LEU A 813 -14.90 -24.48 -2.55
C LEU A 813 -15.75 -25.05 -3.70
N HIS A 814 -17.06 -24.89 -3.61
CA HIS A 814 -18.05 -25.30 -4.61
C HIS A 814 -18.39 -24.12 -5.53
N VAL A 815 -17.91 -24.18 -6.76
CA VAL A 815 -18.23 -23.17 -7.79
C VAL A 815 -19.37 -23.70 -8.65
N HIS A 816 -20.47 -22.96 -8.74
CA HIS A 816 -21.67 -23.37 -9.49
C HIS A 816 -21.98 -22.41 -10.65
N PRO A 817 -22.71 -22.83 -11.69
CA PRO A 817 -22.94 -22.02 -12.89
C PRO A 817 -23.81 -20.76 -12.70
N GLY A 818 -24.38 -20.54 -11.51
CA GLY A 818 -25.29 -19.44 -11.22
C GLY A 818 -24.60 -18.10 -10.97
N ALA A 819 -25.38 -17.07 -10.64
CA ALA A 819 -24.89 -15.77 -10.18
C ALA A 819 -24.82 -15.73 -8.64
N HIS A 820 -25.19 -14.60 -8.02
CA HIS A 820 -25.28 -14.43 -6.57
C HIS A 820 -26.50 -15.17 -5.97
N GLU A 821 -26.43 -16.50 -5.93
CA GLU A 821 -27.50 -17.40 -5.46
C GLU A 821 -26.93 -18.65 -4.78
N VAL A 822 -27.79 -19.41 -4.09
CA VAL A 822 -27.40 -20.69 -3.44
C VAL A 822 -27.54 -21.87 -4.41
N ASP A 823 -26.52 -22.72 -4.50
CA ASP A 823 -26.69 -24.09 -5.00
C ASP A 823 -27.28 -24.97 -3.88
N ARG A 824 -28.61 -25.04 -3.89
CA ARG A 824 -29.42 -25.71 -2.87
C ARG A 824 -29.08 -27.18 -2.73
N GLU A 825 -28.87 -27.89 -3.84
CA GLU A 825 -28.67 -29.34 -3.81
C GLU A 825 -27.31 -29.66 -3.19
N ALA A 826 -26.27 -28.93 -3.59
CA ALA A 826 -24.94 -29.05 -3.00
C ALA A 826 -24.93 -28.68 -1.50
N LEU A 827 -25.69 -27.64 -1.11
CA LEU A 827 -25.80 -27.21 0.28
C LEU A 827 -26.47 -28.27 1.16
N VAL A 828 -27.65 -28.76 0.74
CA VAL A 828 -28.42 -29.74 1.49
C VAL A 828 -27.65 -31.05 1.60
N ALA A 829 -27.03 -31.52 0.51
CA ALA A 829 -26.22 -32.73 0.51
C ALA A 829 -25.04 -32.61 1.48
N PHE A 830 -24.33 -31.47 1.46
CA PHE A 830 -23.20 -31.22 2.35
C PHE A 830 -23.62 -31.21 3.84
N LEU A 831 -24.65 -30.42 4.20
CA LEU A 831 -25.07 -30.30 5.59
C LEU A 831 -25.69 -31.59 6.12
N MET A 832 -26.63 -32.19 5.39
CA MET A 832 -27.30 -33.40 5.86
C MET A 832 -26.36 -34.62 5.86
N GLY A 833 -25.44 -34.70 4.89
CA GLY A 833 -24.40 -35.74 4.88
C GLY A 833 -23.43 -35.58 6.05
N THR A 834 -22.95 -34.36 6.30
CA THR A 834 -21.99 -34.10 7.38
C THR A 834 -22.61 -34.27 8.76
N LEU A 835 -23.81 -33.72 8.97
CA LEU A 835 -24.49 -33.78 10.25
C LEU A 835 -25.09 -35.17 10.51
N ALA A 836 -25.13 -36.10 9.54
CA ALA A 836 -25.55 -37.48 9.77
C ALA A 836 -24.48 -38.33 10.47
N VAL A 837 -23.20 -37.99 10.30
CA VAL A 837 -22.09 -38.77 10.87
C VAL A 837 -21.94 -38.43 12.35
N THR A 838 -22.30 -39.39 13.21
CA THR A 838 -21.99 -39.32 14.64
C THR A 838 -20.47 -39.47 14.78
N ARG A 839 -19.80 -38.45 15.34
CA ARG A 839 -18.39 -38.55 15.72
C ARG A 839 -18.20 -39.54 16.86
#